data_AF-C0NGY7-F1
#
_entry.id   AF-C0NGY7-F1
#
_cell.length_a   1.000
_cell.length_b   1.000
_cell.length_c   1.000
_cell.angle_alpha   90.00
_cell.angle_beta   90.00
_cell.angle_gamma   90.00
#
_symmetry.space_group_name_H-M   'P 1'
#
loop_
_entity.id
_entity.type
_entity.pdbx_description
1 polymer ?
#
loop_
_entity_poly.entity_id
_entity_poly.type
_entity_poly.pdbx_seq_one_letter_code
_entity_poly.pdbx_strand_id
1 'polypeptide(L)'
;MRLSTLHQPLRQSFYGCQASSIRKQFSSSVSSQRVTPNFGFAFDIDGVLLRSSRPLPGAAESLQLLKRERIPFVLVTNGGGMHEKERIAQLSQRLHVALDTDMIIQSHTPFADLVKGNEAQEALQDKCVLVVGGGNGKCRSVAQEYGFRSVVTPGDIFQSHPEIWPFSDAFSDYYGRFASQLPRQIDAADPSKSLKIDAILVFNDPRDWALDIQIIIDILLSSQGIIGTYSSKNNNPDLPNRGYQQDGQPPLYFSNPDLLWAAQYHQPRLGQGAFKASLEGVWAAMTGGATLAKTVIGKPCELTFRFAEKRLNQEREKLFPAENLRPLEVVYMVGDNPESDIQGANSYKSPVGTKWNSILLKSGVYSGGTLTWPPKVIVEGVKQAVEWSLAQSQWPLFKTPFKVNFVITNEMHSDSPPSAPEKGDQQPQLLPLTIRTPNCQLPLKVLLKEIMEQNPTLPVRSKDDGDVPENSLGSQPPAGDPAPPSKSALKKAAKEREKAEKAAKRAAQEQAAAQASQAADFSKHLYGPIPDSADKVQVLNLLDLSEELCEKDVTVVARVDNARVQSAKLAFLMLRQQGKKMQAVVSASDEISRPMVKWIGGINVNSIVKVTAIVKKAEIPVTSATVKHLELHIRKVYMVAQASHMLPMQVKDAERPPPESVTEEVESEAPYVTLKTRLDNRVLDLQTEASQAITWISSGVAQLFMEYMLKSGSRWISTPKLTANASEGGAGVFEVTYFKRKAYLAQSPQLYKQMCIAGDMESVFEIGPVFRAEESNTHRHLTEFVGLDFEKTFQSHYHEVLEFAEDLLVFILSELKIRFKKEIEVIQRSYPKAGDFRLPKDGKALRLKYMEGVALLKEAGVDVTEQERFENDLSTAMEKQLGRIIREKYDTDFYVLDKFPMAVRPFYTKPCPDDPTFSNSYDFFMRGEEIMSGAQRINEAKELEAAMSAKGIDPNAEGFEDYIGAFRQGCPPHAGGGLGLNRIVMFFLGLPNIRLATLFPRDPQRLRP
;
A
#
# COMPACT_ATOMS: atom_id res chain seq x y z
N MET A 1 -43.57 -43.82 3.31
CA MET A 1 -44.77 -44.12 2.48
C MET A 1 -44.42 -43.91 1.01
N ARG A 2 -45.03 -44.72 0.14
CA ARG A 2 -44.62 -45.19 -1.19
C ARG A 2 -44.60 -44.16 -2.34
N LEU A 3 -43.48 -44.13 -3.08
CA LEU A 3 -43.24 -44.47 -4.51
C LEU A 3 -44.22 -44.06 -5.66
N SER A 4 -43.59 -43.63 -6.78
CA SER A 4 -43.85 -44.01 -8.21
C SER A 4 -45.02 -43.31 -8.95
N THR A 5 -45.08 -43.06 -10.27
CA THR A 5 -44.23 -43.17 -11.48
C THR A 5 -44.96 -42.47 -12.66
N LEU A 6 -44.20 -42.12 -13.70
CA LEU A 6 -44.57 -41.71 -15.08
C LEU A 6 -45.86 -42.31 -15.72
N HIS A 7 -46.48 -41.59 -16.67
CA HIS A 7 -46.93 -42.09 -18.01
C HIS A 7 -47.33 -40.93 -18.96
N GLN A 8 -47.35 -41.22 -20.27
CA GLN A 8 -47.12 -40.35 -21.45
C GLN A 8 -48.41 -40.21 -22.33
N PRO A 9 -48.38 -39.98 -23.67
CA PRO A 9 -48.88 -38.79 -24.44
C PRO A 9 -50.11 -39.04 -25.38
N LEU A 10 -50.51 -38.06 -26.24
CA LEU A 10 -50.89 -38.23 -27.68
C LEU A 10 -51.39 -36.93 -28.40
N ARG A 11 -51.25 -36.94 -29.75
CA ARG A 11 -51.36 -35.89 -30.79
C ARG A 11 -52.78 -35.50 -31.24
N GLN A 12 -52.95 -34.35 -31.94
CA GLN A 12 -53.59 -34.24 -33.29
C GLN A 12 -53.46 -32.83 -33.95
N SER A 13 -53.41 -32.81 -35.29
CA SER A 13 -53.17 -31.73 -36.29
C SER A 13 -54.45 -30.96 -36.71
N PHE A 14 -54.41 -29.79 -37.40
CA PHE A 14 -54.39 -29.67 -38.89
C PHE A 14 -54.58 -28.20 -39.45
N TYR A 15 -54.11 -28.01 -40.70
CA TYR A 15 -54.45 -27.04 -41.80
C TYR A 15 -53.87 -25.60 -41.87
N GLY A 16 -53.39 -25.23 -43.08
CA GLY A 16 -52.78 -23.94 -43.46
C GLY A 16 -53.31 -23.34 -44.78
N CYS A 17 -52.62 -22.33 -45.34
CA CYS A 17 -52.82 -21.84 -46.73
C CYS A 17 -51.60 -21.08 -47.31
N GLN A 18 -51.51 -21.04 -48.65
CA GLN A 18 -50.42 -20.76 -49.61
C GLN A 18 -50.20 -19.22 -49.90
N ALA A 19 -49.29 -18.66 -50.73
CA ALA A 19 -48.45 -19.10 -51.87
C ALA A 19 -47.36 -18.03 -52.25
N SER A 20 -46.23 -18.50 -52.83
CA SER A 20 -45.40 -18.01 -53.99
C SER A 20 -45.07 -16.50 -54.20
N SER A 21 -43.97 -16.01 -54.78
CA SER A 21 -42.73 -16.49 -55.42
C SER A 21 -42.00 -15.24 -55.97
N ILE A 22 -40.68 -15.05 -55.75
CA ILE A 22 -39.68 -14.54 -56.73
C ILE A 22 -38.30 -15.01 -56.25
N ARG A 23 -37.49 -15.48 -57.20
CA ARG A 23 -36.32 -16.34 -57.05
C ARG A 23 -35.14 -15.65 -57.76
N LYS A 24 -33.95 -15.58 -57.14
CA LYS A 24 -32.67 -16.12 -57.66
C LYS A 24 -31.42 -15.59 -56.92
N GLN A 25 -30.53 -16.57 -56.66
CA GLN A 25 -29.06 -16.50 -56.57
C GLN A 25 -28.43 -15.87 -55.32
N PHE A 26 -28.07 -16.70 -54.33
CA PHE A 26 -26.75 -17.33 -54.18
C PHE A 26 -26.84 -18.40 -53.06
N SER A 27 -26.65 -19.67 -53.43
CA SER A 27 -26.44 -20.79 -52.49
C SER A 27 -25.10 -21.40 -52.87
N SER A 28 -24.16 -21.36 -51.93
CA SER A 28 -23.01 -22.25 -51.90
C SER A 28 -22.92 -22.85 -50.51
N SER A 29 -23.18 -24.15 -50.45
CA SER A 29 -23.00 -25.07 -49.34
C SER A 29 -21.55 -25.09 -48.85
N VAL A 30 -21.33 -24.84 -47.55
CA VAL A 30 -20.10 -25.24 -46.85
C VAL A 30 -20.52 -26.16 -45.71
N SER A 31 -20.29 -27.46 -45.86
CA SER A 31 -20.33 -28.38 -44.73
C SER A 31 -19.11 -28.09 -43.84
N SER A 32 -19.32 -27.49 -42.67
CA SER A 32 -18.26 -27.33 -41.69
C SER A 32 -17.99 -28.70 -41.05
N GLN A 33 -16.91 -29.38 -41.47
CA GLN A 33 -16.31 -30.45 -40.65
C GLN A 33 -16.07 -29.86 -39.25
N ARG A 34 -16.77 -30.37 -38.24
CA ARG A 34 -16.60 -29.93 -36.85
C ARG A 34 -15.23 -30.42 -36.37
N VAL A 35 -14.28 -29.50 -36.24
CA VAL A 35 -12.93 -29.77 -35.77
C VAL A 35 -12.97 -29.92 -34.24
N THR A 36 -12.34 -30.97 -33.72
CA THR A 36 -12.19 -31.15 -32.27
C THR A 36 -10.94 -30.39 -31.81
N PRO A 37 -11.04 -29.45 -30.84
CA PRO A 37 -9.89 -28.70 -30.35
C PRO A 37 -8.92 -29.63 -29.61
N ASN A 38 -7.64 -29.52 -29.93
CA ASN A 38 -6.52 -30.14 -29.21
C ASN A 38 -5.92 -29.20 -28.14
N PHE A 39 -6.54 -28.05 -27.89
CA PHE A 39 -6.12 -27.06 -26.90
C PHE A 39 -7.28 -26.64 -25.98
N GLY A 40 -6.95 -26.06 -24.83
CA GLY A 40 -7.92 -25.53 -23.88
C GLY A 40 -7.41 -24.27 -23.15
N PHE A 41 -8.25 -23.70 -22.29
CA PHE A 41 -7.92 -22.50 -21.52
C PHE A 41 -8.10 -22.70 -20.02
N ALA A 42 -7.15 -22.19 -19.23
CA ALA A 42 -7.33 -21.97 -17.81
C ALA A 42 -7.33 -20.45 -17.57
N PHE A 43 -8.39 -19.93 -16.96
CA PHE A 43 -8.51 -18.51 -16.66
C PHE A 43 -8.40 -18.28 -15.16
N ASP A 44 -7.54 -17.35 -14.75
CA ASP A 44 -7.76 -16.70 -13.46
C ASP A 44 -9.10 -15.94 -13.47
N ILE A 45 -9.65 -15.68 -12.29
CA ILE A 45 -10.91 -14.95 -12.14
C ILE A 45 -10.65 -13.47 -11.83
N ASP A 46 -9.86 -13.21 -10.78
CA ASP A 46 -9.76 -11.90 -10.13
C ASP A 46 -8.61 -11.09 -10.74
N GLY A 47 -8.93 -10.24 -11.71
CA GLY A 47 -7.95 -9.49 -12.51
C GLY A 47 -8.01 -9.83 -14.00
N VAL A 48 -8.61 -10.97 -14.33
CA VAL A 48 -8.78 -11.49 -15.72
C VAL A 48 -10.23 -11.42 -16.20
N LEU A 49 -11.19 -11.96 -15.42
CA LEU A 49 -12.61 -11.99 -15.79
C LEU A 49 -13.43 -10.98 -14.99
N LEU A 50 -13.12 -10.86 -13.71
CA LEU A 50 -13.74 -9.94 -12.78
C LEU A 50 -12.71 -9.00 -12.21
N ARG A 51 -13.21 -7.88 -11.71
CA ARG A 51 -12.45 -6.96 -10.89
C ARG A 51 -13.31 -6.62 -9.68
N SER A 52 -13.03 -7.30 -8.58
CA SER A 52 -13.91 -7.42 -7.40
C SER A 52 -15.25 -8.10 -7.75
N SER A 53 -16.28 -7.35 -8.08
CA SER A 53 -17.60 -7.89 -8.49
C SER A 53 -17.96 -7.54 -9.92
N ARG A 54 -17.17 -6.68 -10.58
CA ARG A 54 -17.48 -6.15 -11.89
C ARG A 54 -16.84 -6.98 -13.01
N PRO A 55 -17.58 -7.41 -14.03
CA PRO A 55 -17.01 -7.96 -15.26
C PRO A 55 -15.99 -7.04 -15.91
N LEU A 56 -14.87 -7.60 -16.35
CA LEU A 56 -13.89 -6.90 -17.18
C LEU A 56 -14.33 -6.92 -18.65
N PRO A 57 -14.01 -5.87 -19.44
CA PRO A 57 -14.39 -5.80 -20.85
C PRO A 57 -13.91 -7.02 -21.65
N GLY A 58 -14.81 -7.62 -22.44
CA GLY A 58 -14.51 -8.78 -23.26
C GLY A 58 -14.61 -10.14 -22.55
N ALA A 59 -14.79 -10.17 -21.22
CA ALA A 59 -14.84 -11.43 -20.47
C ALA A 59 -16.05 -12.29 -20.86
N ALA A 60 -17.25 -11.70 -20.90
CA ALA A 60 -18.47 -12.42 -21.25
C ALA A 60 -18.43 -12.92 -22.70
N GLU A 61 -18.01 -12.07 -23.63
CA GLU A 61 -17.91 -12.38 -25.06
C GLU A 61 -16.88 -13.48 -25.33
N SER A 62 -15.76 -13.46 -24.60
CA SER A 62 -14.71 -14.49 -24.71
C SER A 62 -15.22 -15.85 -24.25
N LEU A 63 -15.86 -15.92 -23.08
CA LEU A 63 -16.41 -17.18 -22.57
C LEU A 63 -17.56 -17.71 -23.45
N GLN A 64 -18.44 -16.83 -23.93
CA GLN A 64 -19.51 -17.20 -24.86
C GLN A 64 -18.96 -17.72 -26.19
N LEU A 65 -17.89 -17.11 -26.70
CA LEU A 65 -17.17 -17.59 -27.88
C LEU A 65 -16.65 -19.01 -27.66
N LEU A 66 -15.92 -19.27 -26.57
CA LEU A 66 -15.39 -20.60 -26.27
C LEU A 66 -16.50 -21.65 -26.13
N LYS A 67 -17.62 -21.33 -25.47
CA LYS A 67 -18.78 -22.23 -25.39
C LYS A 67 -19.38 -22.50 -26.77
N ARG A 68 -19.55 -21.47 -27.61
CA ARG A 68 -20.11 -21.60 -28.96
C ARG A 68 -19.24 -22.49 -29.84
N GLU A 69 -17.93 -22.34 -29.76
CA GLU A 69 -16.95 -23.12 -30.53
C GLU A 69 -16.61 -24.47 -29.89
N ARG A 70 -17.21 -24.81 -28.74
CA ARG A 70 -16.97 -26.05 -27.97
C ARG A 70 -15.50 -26.24 -27.61
N ILE A 71 -14.81 -25.16 -27.26
CA ILE A 71 -13.42 -25.19 -26.78
C ILE A 71 -13.43 -25.37 -25.26
N PRO A 72 -12.72 -26.38 -24.71
CA PRO A 72 -12.72 -26.64 -23.27
C PRO A 72 -12.00 -25.53 -22.50
N PHE A 73 -12.59 -25.09 -21.39
CA PHE A 73 -11.96 -24.13 -20.48
C PHE A 73 -12.35 -24.37 -19.02
N VAL A 74 -11.49 -23.93 -18.11
CA VAL A 74 -11.74 -23.92 -16.65
C VAL A 74 -11.37 -22.57 -16.05
N LEU A 75 -11.97 -22.26 -14.90
CA LEU A 75 -11.74 -21.06 -14.09
C LEU A 75 -10.98 -21.46 -12.82
N VAL A 76 -9.81 -20.89 -12.58
CA VAL A 76 -8.89 -21.26 -11.49
C VAL A 76 -8.61 -20.07 -10.60
N THR A 77 -8.99 -20.15 -9.31
CA THR A 77 -8.80 -19.06 -8.35
C THR A 77 -8.18 -19.57 -7.05
N ASN A 78 -7.32 -18.76 -6.44
CA ASN A 78 -6.83 -18.97 -5.07
C ASN A 78 -7.87 -18.55 -4.00
N GLY A 79 -8.98 -17.94 -4.41
CA GLY A 79 -10.12 -17.68 -3.54
C GLY A 79 -10.90 -18.96 -3.19
N GLY A 80 -11.57 -18.95 -2.04
CA GLY A 80 -12.40 -20.07 -1.58
C GLY A 80 -13.29 -19.73 -0.38
N GLY A 81 -13.72 -20.77 0.34
CA GLY A 81 -14.56 -20.66 1.55
C GLY A 81 -16.06 -20.84 1.33
N MET A 82 -16.45 -21.23 0.12
CA MET A 82 -17.82 -21.62 -0.23
C MET A 82 -17.78 -22.73 -1.27
N HIS A 83 -18.87 -23.48 -1.42
CA HIS A 83 -18.95 -24.56 -2.40
C HIS A 83 -18.96 -24.01 -3.84
N GLU A 84 -18.46 -24.78 -4.80
CA GLU A 84 -18.34 -24.42 -6.23
C GLU A 84 -19.69 -24.00 -6.81
N LYS A 85 -20.78 -24.66 -6.40
CA LYS A 85 -22.15 -24.32 -6.79
C LYS A 85 -22.54 -22.88 -6.43
N GLU A 86 -22.15 -22.41 -5.25
CA GLU A 86 -22.44 -21.03 -4.81
C GLU A 86 -21.62 -20.04 -5.65
N ARG A 87 -20.33 -20.34 -5.82
CA ARG A 87 -19.39 -19.49 -6.57
C ARG A 87 -19.73 -19.38 -8.06
N ILE A 88 -20.07 -20.50 -8.70
CA ILE A 88 -20.40 -20.54 -10.13
C ILE A 88 -21.72 -19.83 -10.42
N ALA A 89 -22.69 -19.88 -9.51
CA ALA A 89 -23.95 -19.14 -9.64
C ALA A 89 -23.69 -17.62 -9.60
N GLN A 90 -22.85 -17.15 -8.67
CA GLN A 90 -22.46 -15.74 -8.60
C GLN A 90 -21.71 -15.30 -9.87
N LEU A 91 -20.80 -16.12 -10.39
CA LEU A 91 -20.06 -15.83 -11.61
C LEU A 91 -20.96 -15.79 -12.85
N SER A 92 -21.85 -16.78 -12.98
CA SER A 92 -22.80 -16.86 -14.10
C SER A 92 -23.71 -15.64 -14.15
N GLN A 93 -24.19 -15.20 -12.98
CA GLN A 93 -25.02 -14.00 -12.86
C GLN A 93 -24.25 -12.74 -13.24
N ARG A 94 -23.01 -12.58 -12.75
CA ARG A 94 -22.19 -11.38 -13.02
C ARG A 94 -21.74 -11.28 -14.47
N LEU A 95 -21.30 -12.40 -15.05
CA LEU A 95 -20.77 -12.44 -16.42
C LEU A 95 -21.88 -12.58 -17.48
N HIS A 96 -23.11 -12.87 -17.09
CA HIS A 96 -24.21 -13.19 -18.01
C HIS A 96 -23.86 -14.35 -18.96
N VAL A 97 -23.19 -15.37 -18.44
CA VAL A 97 -22.82 -16.60 -19.15
C VAL A 97 -23.27 -17.79 -18.30
N ALA A 98 -23.99 -18.74 -18.90
CA ALA A 98 -24.32 -19.99 -18.20
C ALA A 98 -23.04 -20.81 -18.03
N LEU A 99 -22.56 -21.00 -16.81
CA LEU A 99 -21.35 -21.78 -16.51
C LEU A 99 -21.70 -22.99 -15.66
N ASP A 100 -21.06 -24.12 -15.95
CA ASP A 100 -21.30 -25.37 -15.25
C ASP A 100 -20.40 -25.47 -14.01
N THR A 101 -20.90 -26.03 -12.91
CA THR A 101 -20.16 -26.18 -11.64
C THR A 101 -18.81 -26.86 -11.83
N ASP A 102 -18.71 -27.74 -12.83
CA ASP A 102 -17.50 -28.48 -13.12
C ASP A 102 -16.36 -27.62 -13.72
N MET A 103 -16.67 -26.42 -14.19
CA MET A 103 -15.72 -25.51 -14.83
C MET A 103 -14.91 -24.68 -13.84
N ILE A 104 -15.23 -24.69 -12.53
CA ILE A 104 -14.52 -23.87 -11.54
C ILE A 104 -13.67 -24.71 -10.58
N ILE A 105 -12.47 -24.19 -10.31
CA ILE A 105 -11.50 -24.72 -9.37
C ILE A 105 -11.15 -23.59 -8.40
N GLN A 106 -11.63 -23.72 -7.18
CA GLN A 106 -11.28 -22.87 -6.04
C GLN A 106 -10.05 -23.46 -5.32
N SER A 107 -9.48 -22.69 -4.40
CA SER A 107 -8.29 -23.09 -3.63
C SER A 107 -8.42 -24.46 -2.96
N HIS A 108 -9.58 -24.75 -2.37
CA HIS A 108 -9.86 -26.00 -1.66
C HIS A 108 -10.46 -27.10 -2.54
N THR A 109 -10.82 -26.83 -3.80
CA THR A 109 -11.41 -27.85 -4.70
C THR A 109 -10.54 -29.11 -4.82
N PRO A 110 -9.19 -29.02 -4.90
CA PRO A 110 -8.34 -30.20 -4.95
C PRO A 110 -8.44 -31.12 -3.72
N PHE A 111 -8.96 -30.64 -2.57
CA PHE A 111 -9.19 -31.50 -1.41
C PHE A 111 -10.25 -32.58 -1.65
N ALA A 112 -11.11 -32.44 -2.66
CA ALA A 112 -12.06 -33.47 -3.03
C ALA A 112 -11.39 -34.78 -3.47
N ASP A 113 -10.19 -34.72 -4.07
CA ASP A 113 -9.43 -35.92 -4.45
C ASP A 113 -8.88 -36.66 -3.21
N LEU A 114 -8.71 -35.99 -2.06
CA LEU A 114 -8.24 -36.62 -0.82
C LEU A 114 -9.29 -37.56 -0.20
N VAL A 115 -10.58 -37.41 -0.54
CA VAL A 115 -11.66 -38.28 -0.07
C VAL A 115 -11.42 -39.72 -0.54
N LYS A 116 -11.07 -39.90 -1.81
CA LYS A 116 -10.77 -41.20 -2.41
C LYS A 116 -9.30 -41.62 -2.25
N GLY A 117 -8.45 -40.71 -1.82
CA GLY A 117 -7.00 -40.89 -1.74
C GLY A 117 -6.33 -40.68 -3.08
N ASN A 118 -5.00 -40.58 -3.03
CA ASN A 118 -4.12 -40.46 -4.19
C ASN A 118 -2.79 -41.18 -3.92
N GLU A 119 -1.83 -41.09 -4.84
CA GLU A 119 -0.52 -41.77 -4.72
C GLU A 119 0.26 -41.40 -3.44
N ALA A 120 -0.02 -40.24 -2.84
CA ALA A 120 0.69 -39.72 -1.67
C ALA A 120 -0.10 -39.84 -0.35
N GLN A 121 -1.41 -40.11 -0.40
CA GLN A 121 -2.30 -40.03 0.75
C GLN A 121 -3.41 -41.08 0.67
N GLU A 122 -3.60 -41.85 1.75
CA GLU A 122 -4.72 -42.79 1.88
C GLU A 122 -6.08 -42.09 1.85
N ALA A 123 -7.13 -42.82 1.48
CA ALA A 123 -8.48 -42.29 1.43
C ALA A 123 -8.95 -41.75 2.79
N LEU A 124 -9.41 -40.50 2.81
CA LEU A 124 -9.87 -39.82 4.02
C LEU A 124 -11.39 -39.85 4.22
N GLN A 125 -12.15 -40.53 3.34
CA GLN A 125 -13.63 -40.57 3.38
C GLN A 125 -14.20 -40.93 4.76
N ASP A 126 -13.65 -41.95 5.40
CA ASP A 126 -14.09 -42.49 6.70
C ASP A 126 -13.19 -42.06 7.87
N LYS A 127 -12.24 -41.16 7.63
CA LYS A 127 -11.28 -40.66 8.61
C LYS A 127 -11.77 -39.36 9.23
N CYS A 128 -11.27 -39.03 10.42
CA CYS A 128 -11.63 -37.79 11.11
C CYS A 128 -10.70 -36.66 10.69
N VAL A 129 -11.24 -35.61 10.05
CA VAL A 129 -10.44 -34.48 9.56
C VAL A 129 -10.72 -33.20 10.33
N LEU A 130 -9.67 -32.44 10.63
CA LEU A 130 -9.80 -31.08 11.16
C LEU A 130 -9.89 -30.10 9.99
N VAL A 131 -10.99 -29.38 9.88
CA VAL A 131 -11.23 -28.34 8.87
C VAL A 131 -11.07 -26.97 9.51
N VAL A 132 -10.09 -26.21 9.01
CA VAL A 132 -9.72 -24.88 9.53
C VAL A 132 -10.07 -23.79 8.52
N GLY A 133 -10.58 -22.68 9.03
CA GLY A 133 -10.84 -21.47 8.27
C GLY A 133 -12.26 -21.31 7.72
N GLY A 134 -12.50 -20.13 7.13
CA GLY A 134 -13.83 -19.72 6.65
C GLY A 134 -14.71 -19.09 7.73
N GLY A 135 -15.84 -18.54 7.30
CA GLY A 135 -16.82 -17.90 8.19
C GLY A 135 -18.04 -18.78 8.45
N ASN A 136 -18.63 -18.67 9.64
CA ASN A 136 -19.94 -19.25 9.99
C ASN A 136 -20.06 -20.77 9.73
N GLY A 137 -18.98 -21.53 9.95
CA GLY A 137 -18.98 -22.98 9.74
C GLY A 137 -19.08 -23.45 8.28
N LYS A 138 -19.06 -22.55 7.29
CA LYS A 138 -19.25 -22.90 5.86
C LYS A 138 -18.28 -23.99 5.36
N CYS A 139 -17.02 -23.95 5.77
CA CYS A 139 -16.02 -24.93 5.32
C CYS A 139 -16.35 -26.36 5.75
N ARG A 140 -17.03 -26.57 6.89
CA ARG A 140 -17.55 -27.90 7.26
C ARG A 140 -18.50 -28.42 6.19
N SER A 141 -19.47 -27.61 5.80
CA SER A 141 -20.47 -28.00 4.80
C SER A 141 -19.82 -28.34 3.47
N VAL A 142 -18.82 -27.56 3.04
CA VAL A 142 -18.04 -27.86 1.83
C VAL A 142 -17.32 -29.21 1.93
N ALA A 143 -16.65 -29.49 3.04
CA ALA A 143 -15.98 -30.77 3.26
C ALA A 143 -16.99 -31.95 3.23
N GLN A 144 -18.14 -31.79 3.87
CA GLN A 144 -19.19 -32.81 3.85
C GLN A 144 -19.73 -33.04 2.43
N GLU A 145 -19.91 -31.98 1.64
CA GLU A 145 -20.32 -32.09 0.22
C GLU A 145 -19.27 -32.80 -0.65
N TYR A 146 -17.97 -32.66 -0.36
CA TYR A 146 -16.92 -33.43 -1.03
C TYR A 146 -16.93 -34.91 -0.65
N GLY A 147 -17.48 -35.26 0.51
CA GLY A 147 -17.64 -36.63 0.98
C GLY A 147 -16.85 -37.00 2.23
N PHE A 148 -16.25 -36.03 2.94
CA PHE A 148 -15.68 -36.27 4.27
C PHE A 148 -16.79 -36.54 5.28
N ARG A 149 -16.82 -37.73 5.90
CA ARG A 149 -17.91 -38.14 6.80
C ARG A 149 -17.76 -37.62 8.23
N SER A 150 -16.53 -37.52 8.74
CA SER A 150 -16.23 -37.05 10.10
C SER A 150 -15.42 -35.77 10.05
N VAL A 151 -16.07 -34.62 10.26
CA VAL A 151 -15.46 -33.28 10.15
C VAL A 151 -15.52 -32.55 11.49
N VAL A 152 -14.35 -32.26 12.03
CA VAL A 152 -14.16 -31.44 13.24
C VAL A 152 -13.64 -30.07 12.84
N THR A 153 -14.02 -29.03 13.56
CA THR A 153 -13.53 -27.66 13.41
C THR A 153 -12.93 -27.17 14.73
N PRO A 154 -12.00 -26.19 14.69
CA PRO A 154 -11.48 -25.56 15.91
C PRO A 154 -12.56 -25.10 16.88
N GLY A 155 -13.67 -24.58 16.35
CA GLY A 155 -14.83 -24.17 17.14
C GLY A 155 -15.52 -25.31 17.90
N ASP A 156 -15.50 -26.55 17.40
CA ASP A 156 -16.06 -27.71 18.13
C ASP A 156 -15.20 -28.06 19.34
N ILE A 157 -13.87 -28.08 19.13
CA ILE A 157 -12.90 -28.37 20.19
C ILE A 157 -13.00 -27.30 21.26
N PHE A 158 -13.00 -26.04 20.84
CA PHE A 158 -13.12 -24.88 21.72
C PHE A 158 -14.43 -24.87 22.53
N GLN A 159 -15.57 -25.23 21.94
CA GLN A 159 -16.84 -25.28 22.68
C GLN A 159 -16.92 -26.47 23.64
N SER A 160 -16.28 -27.59 23.32
CA SER A 160 -16.24 -28.76 24.20
C SER A 160 -15.20 -28.62 25.32
N HIS A 161 -14.11 -27.87 25.06
CA HIS A 161 -12.96 -27.65 25.94
C HIS A 161 -12.51 -26.17 25.88
N PRO A 162 -13.28 -25.22 26.44
CA PRO A 162 -12.94 -23.80 26.40
C PRO A 162 -11.61 -23.46 27.08
N GLU A 163 -11.14 -24.32 27.99
CA GLU A 163 -9.85 -24.23 28.66
C GLU A 163 -8.64 -24.41 27.72
N ILE A 164 -8.84 -24.89 26.49
CA ILE A 164 -7.76 -25.03 25.49
C ILE A 164 -7.15 -23.68 25.10
N TRP A 165 -7.88 -22.57 25.32
CA TRP A 165 -7.45 -21.24 24.97
C TRP A 165 -7.78 -20.22 26.07
N PRO A 166 -6.78 -19.51 26.62
CA PRO A 166 -6.97 -18.64 27.79
C PRO A 166 -7.81 -17.38 27.53
N PHE A 167 -8.12 -17.06 26.26
CA PHE A 167 -8.92 -15.89 25.87
C PHE A 167 -10.29 -16.31 25.31
N SER A 168 -10.89 -17.34 25.92
CA SER A 168 -12.11 -17.99 25.46
C SER A 168 -13.32 -17.06 25.32
N ASP A 169 -13.44 -16.04 26.17
CA ASP A 169 -14.59 -15.14 26.17
C ASP A 169 -14.74 -14.35 24.84
N ALA A 170 -13.64 -14.03 24.15
CA ALA A 170 -13.66 -13.14 22.98
C ALA A 170 -14.38 -13.72 21.75
N PHE A 171 -14.42 -15.06 21.63
CA PHE A 171 -14.98 -15.75 20.46
C PHE A 171 -16.08 -16.77 20.80
N SER A 172 -16.48 -16.89 22.08
CA SER A 172 -17.50 -17.85 22.50
C SER A 172 -18.83 -17.67 21.75
N ASP A 173 -19.33 -16.44 21.68
CA ASP A 173 -20.56 -16.10 20.94
C ASP A 173 -20.46 -16.34 19.43
N TYR A 174 -19.25 -16.28 18.86
CA TYR A 174 -19.03 -16.52 17.44
C TYR A 174 -19.10 -18.02 17.15
N TYR A 175 -18.29 -18.83 17.84
CA TYR A 175 -18.24 -20.28 17.64
C TYR A 175 -19.53 -20.99 18.08
N GLY A 176 -20.19 -20.52 19.14
CA GLY A 176 -21.43 -21.10 19.65
C GLY A 176 -22.57 -21.13 18.62
N ARG A 177 -22.51 -20.34 17.55
CA ARG A 177 -23.54 -20.30 16.49
C ARG A 177 -23.48 -21.48 15.52
N PHE A 178 -22.34 -22.16 15.40
CA PHE A 178 -22.11 -23.16 14.35
C PHE A 178 -21.23 -24.34 14.77
N ALA A 179 -20.72 -24.35 16.00
CA ALA A 179 -20.04 -25.50 16.58
C ALA A 179 -21.01 -26.69 16.72
N SER A 180 -20.44 -27.87 16.70
CA SER A 180 -21.11 -29.17 16.78
C SER A 180 -20.43 -30.06 17.80
N GLN A 181 -21.13 -31.09 18.26
CA GLN A 181 -20.57 -32.03 19.21
C GLN A 181 -19.42 -32.84 18.60
N LEU A 182 -18.34 -33.03 19.36
CA LEU A 182 -17.21 -33.84 18.95
C LEU A 182 -17.61 -35.32 18.76
N PRO A 183 -17.06 -36.02 17.74
CA PRO A 183 -17.33 -37.44 17.53
C PRO A 183 -16.75 -38.34 18.64
N ARG A 184 -15.70 -37.86 19.32
CA ARG A 184 -15.15 -38.41 20.56
C ARG A 184 -14.71 -37.26 21.46
N GLN A 185 -14.84 -37.42 22.76
CA GLN A 185 -14.33 -36.46 23.74
C GLN A 185 -12.80 -36.52 23.79
N ILE A 186 -12.17 -35.44 24.26
CA ILE A 186 -10.73 -35.43 24.51
C ILE A 186 -10.51 -35.97 25.92
N ASP A 187 -9.70 -37.03 26.03
CA ASP A 187 -9.40 -37.69 27.30
C ASP A 187 -7.89 -37.94 27.40
N ALA A 188 -7.21 -37.09 28.17
CA ALA A 188 -5.78 -37.21 28.41
C ALA A 188 -5.44 -38.39 29.36
N ALA A 189 -6.39 -38.86 30.16
CA ALA A 189 -6.20 -39.99 31.07
C ALA A 189 -6.34 -41.34 30.33
N ASP A 190 -7.14 -41.39 29.27
CA ASP A 190 -7.29 -42.55 28.40
C ASP A 190 -7.15 -42.19 26.90
N PRO A 191 -5.91 -42.05 26.40
CA PRO A 191 -5.63 -41.74 25.00
C PRO A 191 -6.29 -42.68 23.98
N SER A 192 -6.62 -43.92 24.38
CA SER A 192 -7.27 -44.90 23.48
C SER A 192 -8.70 -44.49 23.11
N LYS A 193 -9.35 -43.69 23.95
CA LYS A 193 -10.72 -43.17 23.77
C LYS A 193 -10.73 -41.73 23.27
N SER A 194 -9.60 -41.04 23.33
CA SER A 194 -9.50 -39.63 22.95
C SER A 194 -9.77 -39.40 21.45
N LEU A 195 -10.10 -38.15 21.13
CA LEU A 195 -10.30 -37.68 19.76
C LEU A 195 -9.00 -37.82 18.95
N LYS A 196 -9.07 -38.53 17.83
CA LYS A 196 -7.99 -38.64 16.85
C LYS A 196 -8.31 -37.80 15.62
N ILE A 197 -7.33 -37.04 15.15
CA ILE A 197 -7.36 -36.30 13.88
C ILE A 197 -6.41 -36.99 12.90
N ASP A 198 -6.92 -37.39 11.73
CA ASP A 198 -6.19 -38.11 10.69
C ASP A 198 -5.65 -37.18 9.58
N ALA A 199 -6.18 -35.96 9.44
CA ALA A 199 -5.63 -34.92 8.55
C ALA A 199 -6.08 -33.52 8.99
N ILE A 200 -5.24 -32.51 8.74
CA ILE A 200 -5.56 -31.09 8.97
C ILE A 200 -5.68 -30.39 7.62
N LEU A 201 -6.85 -29.81 7.35
CA LEU A 201 -7.19 -29.18 6.08
C LEU A 201 -7.56 -27.71 6.32
N VAL A 202 -6.67 -26.80 5.93
CA VAL A 202 -6.91 -25.34 5.98
C VAL A 202 -7.60 -24.93 4.69
N PHE A 203 -8.94 -24.86 4.71
CA PHE A 203 -9.77 -24.61 3.54
C PHE A 203 -9.76 -23.16 3.09
N ASN A 204 -9.63 -22.22 4.03
CA ASN A 204 -9.66 -20.79 3.76
C ASN A 204 -8.97 -20.00 4.88
N ASP A 205 -8.91 -18.66 4.77
CA ASP A 205 -8.40 -17.79 5.83
C ASP A 205 -9.11 -18.06 7.17
N PRO A 206 -8.37 -18.29 8.26
CA PRO A 206 -8.94 -18.39 9.59
C PRO A 206 -9.29 -17.02 10.18
N ARG A 207 -10.17 -17.01 11.19
CA ARG A 207 -10.67 -15.78 11.84
C ARG A 207 -9.98 -15.51 13.17
N ASP A 208 -9.73 -16.56 13.95
CA ASP A 208 -8.96 -16.51 15.19
C ASP A 208 -7.66 -17.30 15.00
N TRP A 209 -6.63 -16.62 14.52
CA TRP A 209 -5.35 -17.27 14.19
C TRP A 209 -4.68 -17.89 15.41
N ALA A 210 -4.87 -17.31 16.60
CA ALA A 210 -4.17 -17.74 17.79
C ALA A 210 -4.74 -19.08 18.29
N LEU A 211 -6.07 -19.20 18.39
CA LEU A 211 -6.75 -20.46 18.69
C LEU A 211 -6.41 -21.55 17.66
N ASP A 212 -6.51 -21.21 16.37
CA ASP A 212 -6.28 -22.18 15.29
C ASP A 212 -4.81 -22.67 15.29
N ILE A 213 -3.84 -21.79 15.54
CA ILE A 213 -2.43 -22.16 15.71
C ILE A 213 -2.25 -23.07 16.91
N GLN A 214 -2.81 -22.73 18.08
CA GLN A 214 -2.69 -23.54 19.29
C GLN A 214 -3.15 -24.98 19.05
N ILE A 215 -4.36 -25.16 18.51
CA ILE A 215 -4.94 -26.47 18.23
C ILE A 215 -4.09 -27.25 17.21
N ILE A 216 -3.63 -26.60 16.13
CA ILE A 216 -2.80 -27.27 15.12
C ILE A 216 -1.47 -27.72 15.74
N ILE A 217 -0.83 -26.88 16.56
CA ILE A 217 0.43 -27.23 17.24
C ILE A 217 0.23 -28.45 18.15
N ASP A 218 -0.82 -28.46 18.96
CA ASP A 218 -1.08 -29.57 19.89
C ASP A 218 -1.27 -30.89 19.14
N ILE A 219 -2.00 -30.86 18.01
CA ILE A 219 -2.18 -32.02 17.15
C ILE A 219 -0.84 -32.46 16.50
N LEU A 220 -0.02 -31.52 16.04
CA LEU A 220 1.27 -31.84 15.39
C LEU A 220 2.36 -32.29 16.38
N LEU A 221 2.20 -32.03 17.67
CA LEU A 221 3.06 -32.54 18.74
C LEU A 221 2.54 -33.85 19.35
N SER A 222 1.28 -34.21 19.08
CA SER A 222 0.67 -35.44 19.60
C SER A 222 1.30 -36.73 19.06
N SER A 223 0.98 -37.86 19.68
CA SER A 223 1.24 -39.20 19.12
C SER A 223 0.09 -39.60 18.21
N GLN A 224 0.36 -39.92 16.94
CA GLN A 224 -0.60 -40.43 15.96
C GLN A 224 -1.81 -39.53 15.69
N GLY A 225 -1.74 -38.23 16.01
CA GLY A 225 -2.88 -37.30 15.91
C GLY A 225 -3.91 -37.39 17.03
N ILE A 226 -3.60 -38.11 18.12
CA ILE A 226 -4.50 -38.30 19.26
C ILE A 226 -4.38 -37.10 20.20
N ILE A 227 -5.41 -36.27 20.26
CA ILE A 227 -5.42 -35.05 21.09
C ILE A 227 -5.33 -35.44 22.58
N GLY A 228 -4.53 -34.70 23.35
CA GLY A 228 -4.21 -35.01 24.75
C GLY A 228 -2.99 -35.90 24.95
N THR A 229 -2.32 -36.33 23.87
CA THR A 229 -1.03 -37.01 23.92
C THR A 229 0.12 -36.09 23.50
N TYR A 230 1.36 -36.48 23.84
CA TYR A 230 2.58 -35.84 23.35
C TYR A 230 3.54 -36.94 22.87
N SER A 231 4.06 -36.83 21.65
CA SER A 231 4.93 -37.87 21.08
C SER A 231 6.28 -37.92 21.80
N SER A 232 6.71 -39.12 22.18
CA SER A 232 8.03 -39.37 22.77
C SER A 232 9.18 -39.23 21.76
N LYS A 233 8.88 -39.16 20.46
CA LYS A 233 9.88 -38.91 19.41
C LYS A 233 10.24 -37.44 19.27
N ASN A 234 9.41 -36.54 19.77
CA ASN A 234 9.66 -35.10 19.68
C ASN A 234 10.96 -34.74 20.39
N ASN A 235 11.75 -33.87 19.77
CA ASN A 235 13.03 -33.40 20.27
C ASN A 235 14.07 -34.52 20.50
N ASN A 236 13.95 -35.65 19.78
CA ASN A 236 14.96 -36.71 19.82
C ASN A 236 16.06 -36.40 18.78
N PRO A 237 17.30 -36.05 19.20
CA PRO A 237 18.38 -35.66 18.29
C PRO A 237 18.86 -36.81 17.37
N ASP A 238 18.57 -38.07 17.71
CA ASP A 238 18.99 -39.24 16.94
C ASP A 238 18.09 -39.51 15.72
N LEU A 239 16.96 -38.79 15.61
CA LEU A 239 16.02 -38.89 14.50
C LEU A 239 16.15 -37.69 13.55
N PRO A 240 15.91 -37.87 12.23
CA PRO A 240 15.83 -36.75 11.29
C PRO A 240 14.85 -35.68 11.81
N ASN A 241 15.07 -34.40 11.51
CA ASN A 241 14.19 -33.32 11.99
C ASN A 241 13.88 -33.40 13.52
N ARG A 242 14.78 -33.96 14.32
CA ARG A 242 14.62 -34.23 15.76
C ARG A 242 13.35 -35.02 16.13
N GLY A 243 12.91 -35.92 15.24
CA GLY A 243 11.74 -36.78 15.43
C GLY A 243 10.39 -36.08 15.36
N TYR A 244 10.35 -34.76 15.12
CA TYR A 244 9.11 -34.03 14.92
C TYR A 244 8.37 -34.54 13.67
N GLN A 245 7.07 -34.81 13.81
CA GLN A 245 6.18 -35.39 12.80
C GLN A 245 6.58 -36.81 12.31
N GLN A 246 7.22 -37.63 13.16
CA GLN A 246 7.65 -39.00 12.81
C GLN A 246 6.95 -40.10 13.62
N ASP A 247 5.81 -39.78 14.22
CA ASP A 247 5.01 -40.66 15.06
C ASP A 247 3.55 -40.70 14.60
N GLY A 248 3.35 -40.71 13.27
CA GLY A 248 2.02 -40.80 12.65
C GLY A 248 1.14 -39.58 12.83
N GLN A 249 1.72 -38.41 13.11
CA GLN A 249 0.96 -37.15 13.16
C GLN A 249 0.29 -36.85 11.82
N PRO A 250 -0.88 -36.18 11.84
CA PRO A 250 -1.65 -35.97 10.64
C PRO A 250 -0.94 -35.04 9.64
N PRO A 251 -1.07 -35.31 8.33
CA PRO A 251 -0.62 -34.40 7.29
C PRO A 251 -1.38 -33.07 7.35
N LEU A 252 -0.66 -31.97 7.13
CA LEU A 252 -1.16 -30.61 7.14
C LEU A 252 -1.25 -30.06 5.71
N TYR A 253 -2.43 -29.62 5.31
CA TYR A 253 -2.71 -29.07 3.98
C TYR A 253 -3.18 -27.62 4.05
N PHE A 254 -2.59 -26.77 3.21
CA PHE A 254 -3.05 -25.40 2.95
C PHE A 254 -3.65 -25.32 1.55
N SER A 255 -4.78 -24.65 1.40
CA SER A 255 -5.46 -24.49 0.11
C SER A 255 -4.91 -23.33 -0.72
N ASN A 256 -4.21 -22.37 -0.11
CA ASN A 256 -3.75 -21.14 -0.76
C ASN A 256 -2.39 -20.66 -0.22
N PRO A 257 -1.37 -20.39 -1.09
CA PRO A 257 -0.08 -19.85 -0.68
C PRO A 257 -0.05 -18.32 -0.51
N ASP A 258 -1.06 -17.58 -0.96
CA ASP A 258 -1.04 -16.13 -1.08
C ASP A 258 -0.80 -15.43 0.27
N LEU A 259 0.33 -14.75 0.38
CA LEU A 259 0.64 -13.93 1.56
C LEU A 259 -0.27 -12.70 1.63
N LEU A 260 -0.51 -12.08 0.48
CA LEU A 260 -1.28 -10.86 0.31
C LEU A 260 -2.36 -11.07 -0.75
N TRP A 261 -3.56 -10.52 -0.52
CA TRP A 261 -4.63 -10.50 -1.49
C TRP A 261 -5.27 -9.10 -1.62
N ALA A 262 -5.80 -8.80 -2.80
CA ALA A 262 -6.40 -7.51 -3.08
C ALA A 262 -7.84 -7.42 -2.53
N ALA A 263 -8.05 -6.59 -1.51
CA ALA A 263 -9.37 -6.31 -0.93
C ALA A 263 -9.93 -4.96 -1.43
N GLN A 264 -11.11 -4.56 -0.94
CA GLN A 264 -11.67 -3.23 -1.21
C GLN A 264 -10.85 -2.09 -0.59
N TYR A 265 -10.02 -2.39 0.41
CA TYR A 265 -9.09 -1.44 0.99
C TYR A 265 -7.96 -1.13 0.01
N HIS A 266 -7.47 0.11 0.00
CA HIS A 266 -6.50 0.61 -0.97
C HIS A 266 -5.13 -0.08 -0.91
N GLN A 267 -4.82 -0.83 0.15
CA GLN A 267 -3.65 -1.69 0.29
C GLN A 267 -4.05 -3.16 0.39
N PRO A 268 -3.27 -4.11 -0.16
CA PRO A 268 -3.50 -5.54 -0.01
C PRO A 268 -3.64 -5.97 1.46
N ARG A 269 -4.45 -7.01 1.72
CA ARG A 269 -4.67 -7.59 3.07
C ARG A 269 -3.96 -8.94 3.19
N LEU A 270 -3.67 -9.36 4.41
CA LEU A 270 -3.10 -10.68 4.69
C LEU A 270 -4.07 -11.78 4.22
N GLY A 271 -3.55 -12.78 3.53
CA GLY A 271 -4.27 -13.99 3.11
C GLY A 271 -3.79 -15.24 3.87
N GLN A 272 -4.21 -16.42 3.40
CA GLN A 272 -3.92 -17.69 4.09
C GLN A 272 -2.41 -17.98 4.15
N GLY A 273 -1.63 -17.49 3.19
CA GLY A 273 -0.18 -17.57 3.20
C GLY A 273 0.45 -16.86 4.41
N ALA A 274 -0.17 -15.81 4.93
CA ALA A 274 0.28 -15.13 6.15
C ALA A 274 -0.07 -15.92 7.42
N PHE A 275 -1.22 -16.62 7.45
CA PHE A 275 -1.51 -17.59 8.50
C PHE A 275 -0.50 -18.74 8.50
N LYS A 276 -0.19 -19.31 7.31
CA LYS A 276 0.87 -20.32 7.14
C LYS A 276 2.22 -19.83 7.68
N ALA A 277 2.64 -18.62 7.29
CA ALA A 277 3.89 -18.03 7.76
C ALA A 277 3.91 -17.82 9.28
N SER A 278 2.76 -17.45 9.86
CA SER A 278 2.61 -17.29 11.31
C SER A 278 2.74 -18.63 12.03
N LEU A 279 2.07 -19.68 11.55
CA LEU A 279 2.19 -21.04 12.08
C LEU A 279 3.61 -21.59 11.95
N GLU A 280 4.28 -21.37 10.81
CA GLU A 280 5.69 -21.74 10.62
C GLU A 280 6.61 -21.03 11.62
N GLY A 281 6.36 -19.74 11.88
CA GLY A 281 7.10 -18.95 12.85
C GLY A 281 6.95 -19.47 14.29
N VAL A 282 5.72 -19.80 14.70
CA VAL A 282 5.42 -20.39 16.01
C VAL A 282 6.02 -21.78 16.13
N TRP A 283 5.83 -22.64 15.11
CA TRP A 283 6.44 -23.97 15.06
C TRP A 283 7.95 -23.92 15.22
N ALA A 284 8.63 -23.07 14.43
CA ALA A 284 10.08 -22.93 14.52
C ALA A 284 10.55 -22.43 15.89
N ALA A 285 9.79 -21.54 16.53
CA ALA A 285 10.10 -21.08 17.89
C ALA A 285 9.91 -22.19 18.93
N MET A 286 8.82 -22.97 18.86
CA MET A 286 8.51 -24.02 19.81
C MET A 286 9.38 -25.27 19.67
N THR A 287 9.85 -25.56 18.46
CA THR A 287 10.60 -26.79 18.16
C THR A 287 12.12 -26.58 18.07
N GLY A 288 12.61 -25.36 18.28
CA GLY A 288 14.04 -25.03 18.12
C GLY A 288 14.50 -25.03 16.65
N GLY A 289 13.63 -24.63 15.72
CA GLY A 289 13.92 -24.53 14.29
C GLY A 289 13.69 -25.80 13.48
N ALA A 290 12.85 -26.73 13.94
CA ALA A 290 12.51 -27.91 13.15
C ALA A 290 11.69 -27.50 11.91
N THR A 291 11.85 -28.22 10.80
CA THR A 291 11.08 -27.96 9.58
C THR A 291 9.65 -28.47 9.74
N LEU A 292 8.66 -27.63 9.42
CA LEU A 292 7.25 -28.01 9.41
C LEU A 292 6.91 -28.73 8.09
N ALA A 293 6.62 -30.02 8.16
CA ALA A 293 6.11 -30.80 7.04
C ALA A 293 4.64 -30.43 6.75
N LYS A 294 4.39 -29.98 5.53
CA LYS A 294 3.08 -29.49 5.06
C LYS A 294 2.98 -29.58 3.54
N THR A 295 1.77 -29.64 3.03
CA THR A 295 1.45 -29.56 1.61
C THR A 295 0.71 -28.26 1.34
N VAL A 296 1.17 -27.50 0.34
CA VAL A 296 0.52 -26.26 -0.07
C VAL A 296 -0.06 -26.45 -1.46
N ILE A 297 -1.35 -26.18 -1.58
CA ILE A 297 -2.13 -26.14 -2.82
C ILE A 297 -2.46 -24.68 -3.12
N GLY A 298 -2.84 -24.37 -4.35
CA GLY A 298 -3.09 -23.03 -4.87
C GLY A 298 -2.00 -22.65 -5.87
N LYS A 299 -2.28 -21.72 -6.77
CA LYS A 299 -1.28 -21.20 -7.72
C LYS A 299 -0.16 -20.48 -6.93
N PRO A 300 1.14 -20.68 -7.25
CA PRO A 300 1.70 -21.39 -8.42
C PRO A 300 1.96 -22.91 -8.22
N CYS A 301 1.48 -23.54 -7.16
CA CYS A 301 1.82 -24.92 -6.80
C CYS A 301 1.34 -25.96 -7.84
N GLU A 302 2.19 -26.95 -8.13
CA GLU A 302 1.99 -27.99 -9.14
C GLU A 302 0.65 -28.74 -9.02
N LEU A 303 0.21 -29.02 -7.78
CA LEU A 303 -1.03 -29.76 -7.53
C LEU A 303 -2.27 -29.09 -8.12
N THR A 304 -2.33 -27.76 -8.11
CA THR A 304 -3.45 -27.01 -8.70
C THR A 304 -3.48 -27.13 -10.21
N PHE A 305 -2.31 -27.07 -10.86
CA PHE A 305 -2.20 -27.20 -12.31
C PHE A 305 -2.49 -28.62 -12.79
N ARG A 306 -2.03 -29.63 -12.03
CA ARG A 306 -2.38 -31.04 -12.27
C ARG A 306 -3.89 -31.28 -12.16
N PHE A 307 -4.53 -30.70 -11.15
CA PHE A 307 -5.98 -30.79 -10.99
C PHE A 307 -6.72 -30.09 -12.14
N ALA A 308 -6.25 -28.91 -12.56
CA ALA A 308 -6.82 -28.17 -13.68
C ALA A 308 -6.69 -28.91 -15.02
N GLU A 309 -5.54 -29.55 -15.29
CA GLU A 309 -5.35 -30.39 -16.48
C GLU A 309 -6.32 -31.58 -16.52
N LYS A 310 -6.46 -32.30 -15.39
CA LYS A 310 -7.41 -33.40 -15.26
C LYS A 310 -8.84 -32.91 -15.55
N ARG A 311 -9.20 -31.74 -15.02
CA ARG A 311 -10.53 -31.17 -15.20
C ARG A 311 -10.81 -30.72 -16.63
N LEU A 312 -9.82 -30.09 -17.27
CA LEU A 312 -9.91 -29.68 -18.68
C LEU A 312 -10.12 -30.87 -19.62
N ASN A 313 -9.42 -31.98 -19.40
CA ASN A 313 -9.62 -33.19 -20.19
C ASN A 313 -11.02 -33.81 -19.97
N GLN A 314 -11.52 -33.83 -18.74
CA GLN A 314 -12.89 -34.28 -18.45
C GLN A 314 -13.95 -33.39 -19.11
N GLU A 315 -13.77 -32.07 -19.11
CA GLU A 315 -14.67 -31.15 -19.82
C GLU A 315 -14.64 -31.39 -21.33
N ARG A 316 -13.45 -31.67 -21.90
CA ARG A 316 -13.31 -32.04 -23.30
C ARG A 316 -14.03 -33.36 -23.63
N GLU A 317 -13.92 -34.37 -22.77
CA GLU A 317 -14.64 -35.65 -22.92
C GLU A 317 -16.16 -35.46 -22.89
N LYS A 318 -16.68 -34.60 -22.00
CA LYS A 318 -18.12 -34.25 -21.96
C LYS A 318 -18.57 -33.53 -23.23
N LEU A 319 -17.72 -32.67 -23.78
CA LEU A 319 -18.01 -31.98 -25.03
C LEU A 319 -17.97 -32.95 -26.22
N PHE A 320 -17.18 -34.03 -26.19
CA PHE A 320 -17.03 -34.98 -27.31
C PHE A 320 -17.08 -36.44 -26.86
N PRO A 321 -18.22 -36.94 -26.33
CA PRO A 321 -18.33 -38.24 -25.66
C PRO A 321 -18.20 -39.46 -26.59
N ALA A 322 -18.14 -39.25 -27.90
CA ALA A 322 -18.06 -40.30 -28.92
C ALA A 322 -16.69 -40.38 -29.62
N GLU A 323 -15.70 -39.62 -29.16
CA GLU A 323 -14.37 -39.56 -29.77
C GLU A 323 -13.32 -40.17 -28.83
N ASN A 324 -12.37 -40.92 -29.39
CA ASN A 324 -11.23 -41.43 -28.63
C ASN A 324 -10.17 -40.32 -28.49
N LEU A 325 -10.36 -39.45 -27.49
CA LEU A 325 -9.57 -38.23 -27.32
C LEU A 325 -8.20 -38.54 -26.69
N ARG A 326 -7.14 -38.02 -27.31
CA ARG A 326 -5.84 -37.88 -26.63
C ARG A 326 -5.90 -36.71 -25.64
N PRO A 327 -5.03 -36.66 -24.61
CA PRO A 327 -4.87 -35.47 -23.78
C PRO A 327 -4.69 -34.19 -24.61
N LEU A 328 -5.05 -33.03 -24.06
CA LEU A 328 -4.79 -31.74 -24.68
C LEU A 328 -3.29 -31.56 -24.97
N GLU A 329 -2.95 -31.01 -26.14
CA GLU A 329 -1.58 -30.72 -26.51
C GLU A 329 -1.11 -29.39 -25.89
N VAL A 330 -2.02 -28.41 -25.79
CA VAL A 330 -1.73 -27.06 -25.28
C VAL A 330 -2.83 -26.58 -24.35
N VAL A 331 -2.45 -25.98 -23.23
CA VAL A 331 -3.33 -25.21 -22.35
C VAL A 331 -2.82 -23.78 -22.28
N TYR A 332 -3.68 -22.81 -22.56
CA TYR A 332 -3.36 -21.39 -22.38
C TYR A 332 -3.80 -20.96 -20.99
N MET A 333 -2.83 -20.65 -20.12
CA MET A 333 -3.09 -20.07 -18.80
C MET A 333 -3.16 -18.55 -18.93
N VAL A 334 -4.34 -17.99 -18.75
CA VAL A 334 -4.62 -16.56 -18.83
C VAL A 334 -4.68 -16.00 -17.42
N GLY A 335 -3.69 -15.19 -17.06
CA GLY A 335 -3.48 -14.69 -15.70
C GLY A 335 -3.04 -13.23 -15.67
N ASP A 336 -3.13 -12.60 -14.51
CA ASP A 336 -2.72 -11.21 -14.29
C ASP A 336 -1.55 -11.08 -13.30
N ASN A 337 -1.19 -12.18 -12.61
CA ASN A 337 -0.17 -12.19 -11.57
C ASN A 337 1.09 -12.99 -11.99
N PRO A 338 2.25 -12.34 -12.18
CA PRO A 338 3.50 -12.98 -12.59
C PRO A 338 3.98 -14.07 -11.61
N GLU A 339 3.86 -13.84 -10.31
CA GLU A 339 4.33 -14.72 -9.23
C GLU A 339 3.37 -15.89 -8.92
N SER A 340 2.19 -15.92 -9.55
CA SER A 340 1.17 -16.95 -9.31
C SER A 340 0.75 -17.67 -10.59
N ASP A 341 0.12 -16.96 -11.53
CA ASP A 341 -0.41 -17.58 -12.74
C ASP A 341 0.73 -17.95 -13.71
N ILE A 342 1.64 -17.01 -13.94
CA ILE A 342 2.71 -17.14 -14.93
C ILE A 342 3.79 -18.07 -14.42
N GLN A 343 4.23 -17.88 -13.17
CA GLN A 343 5.13 -18.83 -12.50
C GLN A 343 4.55 -20.25 -12.52
N GLY A 344 3.29 -20.42 -12.14
CA GLY A 344 2.66 -21.73 -12.07
C GLY A 344 2.60 -22.42 -13.44
N ALA A 345 2.15 -21.72 -14.47
CA ALA A 345 2.10 -22.25 -15.83
C ALA A 345 3.49 -22.57 -16.40
N ASN A 346 4.48 -21.70 -16.15
CA ASN A 346 5.85 -21.88 -16.67
C ASN A 346 6.62 -23.00 -15.95
N SER A 347 6.33 -23.24 -14.67
CA SER A 347 7.02 -24.25 -13.86
C SER A 347 6.36 -25.62 -13.89
N TYR A 348 5.08 -25.70 -14.29
CA TYR A 348 4.33 -26.96 -14.32
C TYR A 348 4.85 -27.91 -15.40
N LYS A 349 5.17 -29.14 -14.98
CA LYS A 349 5.53 -30.25 -15.88
C LYS A 349 4.38 -31.24 -15.95
N SER A 350 3.66 -31.25 -17.06
CA SER A 350 2.55 -32.16 -17.27
C SER A 350 3.01 -33.62 -17.32
N PRO A 351 2.40 -34.54 -16.53
CA PRO A 351 2.69 -35.97 -16.61
C PRO A 351 2.21 -36.62 -17.92
N VAL A 352 1.31 -35.96 -18.66
CA VAL A 352 0.78 -36.44 -19.96
C VAL A 352 1.30 -35.63 -21.15
N GLY A 353 2.26 -34.73 -20.93
CA GLY A 353 2.96 -34.00 -22.00
C GLY A 353 2.26 -32.74 -22.52
N THR A 354 1.19 -32.27 -21.88
CA THR A 354 0.52 -31.01 -22.22
C THR A 354 1.46 -29.81 -22.03
N LYS A 355 1.53 -28.91 -23.01
CA LYS A 355 2.27 -27.65 -22.89
C LYS A 355 1.40 -26.55 -22.29
N TRP A 356 1.86 -25.94 -21.21
CA TRP A 356 1.18 -24.82 -20.57
C TRP A 356 1.79 -23.49 -21.02
N ASN A 357 1.05 -22.74 -21.83
CA ASN A 357 1.46 -21.45 -22.37
C ASN A 357 0.85 -20.33 -21.53
N SER A 358 1.70 -19.54 -20.87
CA SER A 358 1.28 -18.44 -20.01
C SER A 358 1.01 -17.14 -20.80
N ILE A 359 -0.13 -16.51 -20.54
CA ILE A 359 -0.56 -15.24 -21.13
C ILE A 359 -0.80 -14.26 -20.00
N LEU A 360 0.00 -13.19 -19.94
CA LEU A 360 -0.09 -12.18 -18.88
C LEU A 360 -0.95 -11.00 -19.33
N LEU A 361 -1.96 -10.68 -18.54
CA LEU A 361 -2.82 -9.52 -18.76
C LEU A 361 -2.30 -8.30 -17.99
N LYS A 362 -2.41 -7.12 -18.60
CA LYS A 362 -2.17 -5.84 -17.93
C LYS A 362 -3.39 -5.32 -17.13
N SER A 363 -4.50 -6.07 -17.13
CA SER A 363 -5.76 -5.66 -16.50
C SER A 363 -5.80 -5.85 -14.98
N GLY A 364 -4.82 -6.53 -14.37
CA GLY A 364 -4.83 -6.92 -12.97
C GLY A 364 -3.55 -6.53 -12.20
N VAL A 365 -2.91 -7.46 -11.50
CA VAL A 365 -1.74 -7.25 -10.62
C VAL A 365 -0.56 -6.66 -11.39
N TYR A 366 -0.26 -7.18 -12.57
CA TYR A 366 0.79 -6.62 -13.42
C TYR A 366 0.36 -5.32 -14.10
N SER A 367 1.08 -4.23 -13.81
CA SER A 367 0.88 -2.91 -14.43
C SER A 367 2.11 -2.38 -15.19
N GLY A 368 3.18 -3.19 -15.28
CA GLY A 368 4.46 -2.84 -15.91
C GLY A 368 5.66 -3.17 -15.01
N GLY A 369 6.87 -3.12 -15.60
CA GLY A 369 8.14 -3.39 -14.90
C GLY A 369 8.82 -4.70 -15.31
N THR A 370 10.02 -4.96 -14.80
CA THR A 370 10.78 -6.19 -15.05
C THR A 370 10.09 -7.41 -14.45
N LEU A 371 9.94 -8.47 -15.25
CA LEU A 371 9.29 -9.72 -14.89
C LEU A 371 10.32 -10.77 -14.45
N THR A 372 10.08 -11.43 -13.32
CA THR A 372 10.87 -12.59 -12.87
C THR A 372 10.53 -13.84 -13.68
N TRP A 373 9.25 -13.99 -14.04
CA TRP A 373 8.73 -15.10 -14.82
C TRP A 373 8.16 -14.56 -16.14
N PRO A 374 8.93 -14.61 -17.26
CA PRO A 374 8.46 -14.07 -18.52
C PRO A 374 7.31 -14.92 -19.08
N PRO A 375 6.15 -14.33 -19.40
CA PRO A 375 5.03 -15.03 -20.03
C PRO A 375 5.29 -15.25 -21.51
N LYS A 376 4.57 -16.15 -22.18
CA LYS A 376 4.68 -16.33 -23.65
C LYS A 376 4.27 -15.08 -24.43
N VAL A 377 3.28 -14.34 -23.92
CA VAL A 377 2.83 -13.06 -24.47
C VAL A 377 2.19 -12.19 -23.38
N ILE A 378 2.30 -10.87 -23.56
CA ILE A 378 1.62 -9.87 -22.73
C ILE A 378 0.51 -9.21 -23.55
N VAL A 379 -0.71 -9.15 -23.01
CA VAL A 379 -1.88 -8.56 -23.69
C VAL A 379 -2.66 -7.62 -22.77
N GLU A 380 -3.48 -6.73 -23.35
CA GLU A 380 -4.21 -5.72 -22.57
C GLU A 380 -5.41 -6.29 -21.79
N GLY A 381 -6.01 -7.39 -22.27
CA GLY A 381 -7.18 -7.99 -21.63
C GLY A 381 -7.57 -9.34 -22.21
N VAL A 382 -8.57 -9.97 -21.60
CA VAL A 382 -8.96 -11.36 -21.87
C VAL A 382 -9.40 -11.61 -23.32
N LYS A 383 -10.05 -10.65 -23.96
CA LYS A 383 -10.42 -10.77 -25.38
C LYS A 383 -9.21 -10.95 -26.28
N GLN A 384 -8.18 -10.11 -26.10
CA GLN A 384 -6.94 -10.22 -26.88
C GLN A 384 -6.19 -11.52 -26.58
N ALA A 385 -6.24 -12.01 -25.33
CA ALA A 385 -5.68 -13.31 -24.97
C ALA A 385 -6.32 -14.45 -25.79
N VAL A 386 -7.66 -14.49 -25.82
CA VAL A 386 -8.39 -15.51 -26.58
C VAL A 386 -8.16 -15.38 -28.08
N GLU A 387 -8.22 -14.17 -28.64
CA GLU A 387 -7.95 -13.94 -30.06
C GLU A 387 -6.54 -14.38 -30.46
N TRP A 388 -5.53 -14.06 -29.65
CA TRP A 388 -4.14 -14.48 -29.87
C TRP A 388 -4.00 -16.01 -29.79
N SER A 389 -4.59 -16.66 -28.79
CA SER A 389 -4.55 -18.12 -28.64
C SER A 389 -5.24 -18.84 -29.80
N LEU A 390 -6.38 -18.33 -30.28
CA LEU A 390 -7.07 -18.91 -31.44
C LEU A 390 -6.22 -18.79 -32.71
N ALA A 391 -5.50 -17.68 -32.89
CA ALA A 391 -4.57 -17.50 -33.99
C ALA A 391 -3.37 -18.45 -33.89
N GLN A 392 -2.77 -18.61 -32.70
CA GLN A 392 -1.67 -19.55 -32.45
C GLN A 392 -2.08 -21.00 -32.69
N SER A 393 -3.30 -21.38 -32.32
CA SER A 393 -3.86 -22.71 -32.58
C SER A 393 -4.40 -22.89 -34.00
N GLN A 394 -4.25 -21.90 -34.90
CA GLN A 394 -4.74 -21.92 -36.28
C GLN A 394 -6.25 -22.25 -36.38
N TRP A 395 -7.05 -21.77 -35.43
CA TRP A 395 -8.47 -22.11 -35.37
C TRP A 395 -9.24 -21.49 -36.56
N PRO A 396 -10.16 -22.22 -37.22
CA PRO A 396 -10.73 -21.84 -38.53
C PRO A 396 -11.41 -20.46 -38.62
N LEU A 397 -11.83 -19.88 -37.49
CA LEU A 397 -12.47 -18.56 -37.42
C LEU A 397 -11.50 -17.37 -37.59
N PHE A 398 -10.18 -17.59 -37.44
CA PHE A 398 -9.17 -16.53 -37.45
C PHE A 398 -8.18 -16.71 -38.60
N LYS A 399 -8.63 -16.50 -39.85
CA LYS A 399 -7.79 -16.52 -41.06
C LYS A 399 -7.37 -15.13 -41.57
N THR A 400 -7.30 -14.11 -40.71
CA THR A 400 -6.80 -12.77 -41.08
C THR A 400 -5.62 -12.35 -40.20
N PRO A 401 -4.50 -11.85 -40.78
CA PRO A 401 -3.32 -11.49 -40.02
C PRO A 401 -3.58 -10.20 -39.22
N PHE A 402 -3.62 -10.31 -37.89
CA PHE A 402 -3.73 -9.17 -36.99
C PHE A 402 -2.40 -8.39 -36.94
N LYS A 403 -2.39 -7.16 -37.47
CA LYS A 403 -1.36 -6.16 -37.16
C LYS A 403 -1.67 -5.53 -35.79
N VAL A 404 -1.29 -6.18 -34.71
CA VAL A 404 -1.23 -5.56 -33.37
C VAL A 404 0.16 -5.86 -32.81
N ASN A 405 0.83 -4.83 -32.28
CA ASN A 405 2.16 -4.94 -31.69
C ASN A 405 2.11 -5.81 -30.43
N PHE A 406 2.23 -7.12 -30.59
CA PHE A 406 2.46 -8.04 -29.48
C PHE A 406 3.92 -7.94 -29.04
N VAL A 407 4.16 -7.77 -27.74
CA VAL A 407 5.50 -7.94 -27.17
C VAL A 407 5.70 -9.44 -26.99
N ILE A 408 6.31 -10.08 -27.99
CA ILE A 408 6.72 -11.49 -27.92
C ILE A 408 8.05 -11.54 -27.17
N THR A 409 8.12 -12.27 -26.06
CA THR A 409 9.39 -12.57 -25.41
C THR A 409 10.02 -13.78 -26.11
N ASN A 410 11.17 -13.61 -26.74
CA ASN A 410 11.85 -14.71 -27.45
C ASN A 410 12.25 -15.84 -26.48
N GLU A 411 11.99 -17.08 -26.91
CA GLU A 411 12.45 -18.32 -26.28
C GLU A 411 13.98 -18.40 -26.34
N MET A 412 14.65 -18.44 -25.19
CA MET A 412 16.03 -18.92 -25.11
C MET A 412 15.98 -20.45 -24.93
N HIS A 413 16.22 -21.17 -26.02
CA HIS A 413 16.53 -22.59 -25.96
C HIS A 413 17.86 -22.82 -25.24
N SER A 414 17.84 -23.83 -24.37
CA SER A 414 18.94 -24.45 -23.65
C SER A 414 20.03 -24.96 -24.61
N ASP A 415 21.30 -24.68 -24.30
CA ASP A 415 22.31 -25.71 -23.97
C ASP A 415 23.74 -25.12 -23.93
N SER A 416 24.46 -25.47 -22.86
CA SER A 416 25.94 -25.44 -22.68
C SER A 416 26.59 -24.16 -22.11
N PRO A 417 27.37 -24.23 -21.01
CA PRO A 417 28.15 -23.11 -20.47
C PRO A 417 29.58 -23.11 -21.03
N PRO A 418 30.16 -21.93 -21.31
CA PRO A 418 31.60 -21.77 -21.12
C PRO A 418 32.05 -20.40 -20.56
N SER A 419 32.87 -20.47 -19.50
CA SER A 419 34.07 -19.67 -19.16
C SER A 419 34.21 -18.19 -19.61
N ALA A 420 34.46 -17.32 -18.62
CA ALA A 420 35.03 -15.97 -18.79
C ALA A 420 36.46 -16.01 -19.38
N PRO A 421 36.94 -14.93 -20.07
CA PRO A 421 37.73 -13.91 -19.35
C PRO A 421 37.68 -12.45 -19.88
N GLU A 422 38.04 -11.55 -18.94
CA GLU A 422 38.84 -10.30 -19.01
C GLU A 422 38.57 -9.12 -20.00
N LYS A 423 38.22 -7.99 -19.36
CA LYS A 423 38.68 -6.57 -19.50
C LYS A 423 38.95 -5.99 -20.90
N GLY A 424 38.19 -4.93 -21.22
CA GLY A 424 38.57 -3.86 -22.16
C GLY A 424 37.57 -2.70 -22.13
N ASP A 425 38.04 -1.53 -21.70
CA ASP A 425 37.32 -0.25 -21.54
C ASP A 425 36.54 0.20 -22.80
N GLN A 426 35.23 0.44 -22.67
CA GLN A 426 34.49 1.47 -23.43
C GLN A 426 33.29 1.99 -22.60
N GLN A 427 33.24 3.31 -22.39
CA GLN A 427 32.13 4.06 -21.78
C GLN A 427 30.77 3.77 -22.44
N PRO A 428 29.67 3.70 -21.67
CA PRO A 428 28.37 4.03 -22.24
C PRO A 428 27.55 5.04 -21.42
N GLN A 429 26.75 5.76 -22.19
CA GLN A 429 25.87 6.87 -21.86
C GLN A 429 24.82 6.55 -20.79
N LEU A 430 24.52 7.57 -19.98
CA LEU A 430 23.52 7.60 -18.92
C LEU A 430 22.09 7.35 -19.44
N LEU A 431 21.50 6.24 -19.02
CA LEU A 431 20.05 6.02 -18.97
C LEU A 431 19.65 5.87 -17.49
N PRO A 432 18.51 6.44 -17.05
CA PRO A 432 18.13 6.43 -15.64
C PRO A 432 17.81 5.01 -15.19
N LEU A 433 18.68 4.45 -14.35
CA LEU A 433 18.46 3.20 -13.63
C LEU A 433 17.34 3.40 -12.60
N THR A 434 16.17 2.83 -12.88
CA THR A 434 15.14 2.54 -11.89
C THR A 434 15.71 1.52 -10.90
N ILE A 435 16.26 2.00 -9.79
CA ILE A 435 16.80 1.16 -8.72
C ILE A 435 15.64 0.35 -8.12
N ARG A 436 15.60 -0.94 -8.47
CA ARG A 436 14.91 -1.97 -7.70
C ARG A 436 15.77 -2.27 -6.48
N THR A 437 15.26 -1.97 -5.28
CA THR A 437 15.86 -2.41 -4.02
C THR A 437 16.01 -3.94 -4.01
N PRO A 438 17.20 -4.49 -3.74
CA PRO A 438 17.36 -5.92 -3.55
C PRO A 438 16.72 -6.35 -2.23
N ASN A 439 16.18 -7.58 -2.23
CA ASN A 439 15.59 -8.29 -1.09
C ASN A 439 16.43 -8.17 0.19
N CYS A 440 16.02 -7.31 1.13
CA CYS A 440 16.42 -7.41 2.54
C CYS A 440 15.35 -8.20 3.30
N GLN A 441 15.61 -9.49 3.49
CA GLN A 441 14.99 -10.28 4.54
C GLN A 441 15.46 -9.71 5.90
N LEU A 442 14.58 -9.04 6.64
CA LEU A 442 14.76 -8.77 8.07
C LEU A 442 13.70 -9.54 8.86
N PRO A 443 14.03 -10.10 10.04
CA PRO A 443 13.21 -11.09 10.71
C PRO A 443 12.03 -10.42 11.41
N LEU A 444 10.81 -10.87 11.07
CA LEU A 444 9.51 -10.47 11.62
C LEU A 444 9.32 -10.75 13.15
N LYS A 445 10.38 -11.11 13.89
CA LYS A 445 10.32 -11.63 15.26
C LYS A 445 10.35 -10.58 16.37
N VAL A 446 10.60 -9.30 16.08
CA VAL A 446 10.78 -8.26 17.12
C VAL A 446 9.57 -7.31 17.23
N LEU A 447 8.75 -7.15 16.18
CA LEU A 447 7.71 -6.11 16.14
C LEU A 447 6.36 -6.48 16.81
N LEU A 448 6.13 -7.75 17.15
CA LEU A 448 4.84 -8.24 17.66
C LEU A 448 4.77 -8.32 19.20
N LYS A 449 5.88 -8.07 19.90
CA LYS A 449 5.95 -8.21 21.37
C LYS A 449 5.80 -6.88 22.13
N GLU A 450 5.87 -5.73 21.45
CA GLU A 450 5.82 -4.40 22.09
C GLU A 450 4.49 -3.65 21.89
N ILE A 451 3.55 -4.19 21.09
CA ILE A 451 2.27 -3.52 20.77
C ILE A 451 1.10 -3.96 21.69
N MET A 452 1.31 -4.95 22.57
CA MET A 452 0.23 -5.53 23.39
C MET A 452 0.16 -5.05 24.86
N GLU A 453 1.02 -4.12 25.30
CA GLU A 453 1.04 -3.67 26.69
C GLU A 453 1.05 -2.14 26.80
N GLN A 454 -0.13 -1.51 26.87
CA GLN A 454 -0.43 -0.29 27.66
C GLN A 454 -1.91 0.19 27.46
N ASN A 455 -2.74 -0.01 28.49
CA ASN A 455 -4.05 0.64 28.75
C ASN A 455 -3.81 2.06 29.37
N PRO A 456 -4.78 3.00 29.56
CA PRO A 456 -6.14 2.76 30.06
C PRO A 456 -7.31 3.74 29.67
N THR A 457 -8.56 3.26 29.91
CA THR A 457 -9.83 3.89 30.38
C THR A 457 -10.35 5.27 29.89
N LEU A 458 -11.69 5.38 29.71
CA LEU A 458 -12.62 6.47 30.11
C LEU A 458 -14.11 6.07 29.80
N PRO A 459 -15.17 6.70 30.39
CA PRO A 459 -16.24 6.01 31.13
C PRO A 459 -17.68 6.08 30.55
N VAL A 460 -18.59 5.30 31.15
CA VAL A 460 -20.04 5.12 30.89
C VAL A 460 -20.93 6.08 31.71
N ARG A 461 -22.06 6.52 31.12
CA ARG A 461 -23.35 6.96 31.74
C ARG A 461 -24.45 6.88 30.67
N SER A 462 -25.72 6.55 30.88
CA SER A 462 -26.51 5.76 31.85
C SER A 462 -27.93 5.60 31.26
N LYS A 463 -28.67 4.57 31.69
CA LYS A 463 -30.03 4.13 31.30
C LYS A 463 -31.14 5.13 31.66
N ASP A 464 -32.30 5.05 30.99
CA ASP A 464 -33.55 4.50 31.58
C ASP A 464 -34.72 4.45 30.56
N ASP A 465 -35.20 3.22 30.35
CA ASP A 465 -36.57 2.67 30.38
C ASP A 465 -37.76 3.26 29.58
N GLY A 466 -38.53 2.34 28.97
CA GLY A 466 -39.93 2.57 28.62
C GLY A 466 -40.55 1.65 27.55
N ASP A 467 -40.84 0.41 27.95
CA ASP A 467 -41.55 -0.75 27.35
C ASP A 467 -42.56 -0.67 26.17
N VAL A 468 -42.63 -1.87 25.53
CA VAL A 468 -43.46 -2.53 24.48
C VAL A 468 -44.92 -2.83 24.97
N PRO A 469 -45.85 -3.64 24.33
CA PRO A 469 -45.97 -4.24 22.98
C PRO A 469 -47.41 -4.31 22.34
N GLU A 470 -47.44 -5.00 21.19
CA GLU A 470 -48.48 -5.51 20.26
C GLU A 470 -49.93 -5.87 20.73
N ASN A 471 -50.84 -5.74 19.74
CA ASN A 471 -51.89 -6.67 19.26
C ASN A 471 -53.41 -6.33 19.32
N SER A 472 -54.05 -6.63 18.17
CA SER A 472 -55.43 -7.09 17.91
C SER A 472 -56.67 -6.16 17.90
N LEU A 473 -57.24 -6.04 16.69
CA LEU A 473 -58.64 -6.25 16.24
C LEU A 473 -59.83 -5.97 17.19
N GLY A 474 -60.80 -5.16 16.73
CA GLY A 474 -62.24 -5.39 16.99
C GLY A 474 -63.15 -4.18 17.27
N SER A 475 -63.98 -3.82 16.27
CA SER A 475 -65.39 -3.33 16.32
C SER A 475 -65.85 -2.12 17.17
N GLN A 476 -66.49 -1.15 16.49
CA GLN A 476 -67.49 -0.13 16.94
C GLN A 476 -68.72 -0.76 17.65
N PRO A 477 -69.70 -0.04 18.31
CA PRO A 477 -70.26 1.33 18.07
C PRO A 477 -70.74 2.08 19.37
N PRO A 478 -71.75 2.99 19.38
CA PRO A 478 -71.87 4.31 18.73
C PRO A 478 -72.22 5.50 19.67
N ALA A 479 -72.05 6.71 19.11
CA ALA A 479 -72.86 7.94 19.19
C ALA A 479 -73.41 8.49 20.53
N GLY A 480 -72.95 9.71 20.86
CA GLY A 480 -73.69 10.74 21.60
C GLY A 480 -73.31 12.13 21.05
N ASP A 481 -74.28 12.85 20.50
CA ASP A 481 -74.12 14.21 19.93
C ASP A 481 -73.86 15.27 21.01
N PRO A 482 -73.00 16.27 20.74
CA PRO A 482 -73.20 17.60 21.32
C PRO A 482 -73.22 18.72 20.25
N ALA A 483 -74.28 19.52 20.34
CA ALA A 483 -74.53 20.90 19.90
C ALA A 483 -73.72 21.54 18.73
N PRO A 484 -74.40 22.22 17.78
CA PRO A 484 -73.77 22.83 16.61
C PRO A 484 -72.82 24.00 16.98
N PRO A 485 -71.66 24.14 16.32
CA PRO A 485 -70.67 25.15 16.64
C PRO A 485 -71.13 26.57 16.25
N SER A 486 -70.81 27.54 17.10
CA SER A 486 -71.16 28.96 16.92
C SER A 486 -70.59 29.56 15.61
N LYS A 487 -71.24 30.61 15.08
CA LYS A 487 -70.82 31.35 13.87
C LYS A 487 -69.34 31.78 13.86
N SER A 488 -68.71 31.95 15.04
CA SER A 488 -67.29 32.29 15.15
C SER A 488 -66.36 31.08 14.95
N ALA A 489 -66.76 29.89 15.43
CA ALA A 489 -66.02 28.64 15.24
C ALA A 489 -66.06 28.18 13.78
N LEU A 490 -67.19 28.36 13.09
CA LEU A 490 -67.32 28.12 11.64
C LEU A 490 -66.40 29.04 10.81
N LYS A 491 -66.25 30.33 11.20
CA LYS A 491 -65.32 31.26 10.54
C LYS A 491 -63.85 30.89 10.77
N LYS A 492 -63.48 30.43 11.97
CA LYS A 492 -62.10 30.02 12.28
C LYS A 492 -61.73 28.72 11.55
N ALA A 493 -62.63 27.73 11.54
CA ALA A 493 -62.47 26.48 10.79
C ALA A 493 -62.37 26.73 9.28
N ALA A 494 -63.18 27.66 8.73
CA ALA A 494 -63.08 28.06 7.32
C ALA A 494 -61.71 28.68 6.99
N LYS A 495 -61.17 29.55 7.87
CA LYS A 495 -59.86 30.18 7.68
C LYS A 495 -58.69 29.21 7.80
N GLU A 496 -58.76 28.22 8.70
CA GLU A 496 -57.76 27.15 8.77
C GLU A 496 -57.82 26.22 7.55
N ARG A 497 -59.02 25.89 7.08
CA ARG A 497 -59.22 25.09 5.86
C ARG A 497 -58.68 25.81 4.61
N GLU A 498 -58.88 27.13 4.50
CA GLU A 498 -58.30 27.95 3.43
C GLU A 498 -56.76 28.02 3.52
N LYS A 499 -56.19 28.09 4.73
CA LYS A 499 -54.73 28.10 4.95
C LYS A 499 -54.11 26.72 4.61
N ALA A 500 -54.79 25.63 4.97
CA ALA A 500 -54.40 24.27 4.60
C ALA A 500 -54.50 24.04 3.08
N GLU A 501 -55.55 24.53 2.42
CA GLU A 501 -55.66 24.50 0.95
C GLU A 501 -54.58 25.32 0.25
N LYS A 502 -54.23 26.51 0.75
CA LYS A 502 -53.11 27.30 0.22
C LYS A 502 -51.76 26.61 0.41
N ALA A 503 -51.53 25.98 1.57
CA ALA A 503 -50.33 25.20 1.82
C ALA A 503 -50.24 23.95 0.91
N ALA A 504 -51.35 23.22 0.74
CA ALA A 504 -51.44 22.07 -0.16
C ALA A 504 -51.26 22.49 -1.63
N LYS A 505 -51.84 23.62 -2.08
CA LYS A 505 -51.59 24.17 -3.42
C LYS A 505 -50.14 24.59 -3.62
N ARG A 506 -49.49 25.18 -2.61
CA ARG A 506 -48.07 25.57 -2.68
C ARG A 506 -47.14 24.36 -2.72
N ALA A 507 -47.42 23.34 -1.90
CA ALA A 507 -46.72 22.06 -1.94
C ALA A 507 -46.92 21.35 -3.28
N ALA A 508 -48.16 21.33 -3.82
CA ALA A 508 -48.44 20.77 -5.13
C ALA A 508 -47.77 21.56 -6.28
N GLN A 509 -47.68 22.89 -6.19
CA GLN A 509 -46.93 23.71 -7.14
C GLN A 509 -45.42 23.47 -7.06
N GLU A 510 -44.84 23.35 -5.85
CA GLU A 510 -43.43 23.00 -5.66
C GLU A 510 -43.13 21.58 -6.17
N GLN A 511 -44.04 20.63 -5.94
CA GLN A 511 -43.93 19.25 -6.43
C GLN A 511 -44.09 19.19 -7.96
N ALA A 512 -45.01 19.96 -8.53
CA ALA A 512 -45.16 20.11 -9.99
C ALA A 512 -43.96 20.84 -10.63
N ALA A 513 -43.39 21.85 -9.98
CA ALA A 513 -42.17 22.53 -10.42
C ALA A 513 -40.93 21.61 -10.32
N ALA A 514 -40.84 20.80 -9.27
CA ALA A 514 -39.80 19.77 -9.12
C ALA A 514 -39.95 18.67 -10.18
N GLN A 515 -41.17 18.21 -10.47
CA GLN A 515 -41.45 17.25 -11.56
C GLN A 515 -41.16 17.85 -12.94
N ALA A 516 -41.54 19.11 -13.20
CA ALA A 516 -41.20 19.80 -14.45
C ALA A 516 -39.68 20.01 -14.60
N SER A 517 -38.97 20.33 -13.51
CA SER A 517 -37.51 20.44 -13.50
C SER A 517 -36.82 19.08 -13.66
N GLN A 518 -37.38 17.99 -13.13
CA GLN A 518 -36.88 16.64 -13.37
C GLN A 518 -37.14 16.20 -14.81
N ALA A 519 -38.31 16.52 -15.38
CA ALA A 519 -38.60 16.28 -16.79
C ALA A 519 -37.68 17.09 -17.73
N ALA A 520 -37.14 18.21 -17.27
CA ALA A 520 -36.19 19.04 -18.01
C ALA A 520 -34.71 18.62 -17.87
N ASP A 521 -34.37 17.73 -16.94
CA ASP A 521 -32.97 17.33 -16.67
C ASP A 521 -32.58 16.04 -17.40
N PHE A 522 -32.52 16.11 -18.73
CA PHE A 522 -32.14 14.99 -19.60
C PHE A 522 -30.72 14.46 -19.35
N SER A 523 -29.84 15.25 -18.71
CA SER A 523 -28.46 14.87 -18.42
C SER A 523 -28.23 14.36 -16.99
N LYS A 524 -29.29 14.02 -16.23
CA LYS A 524 -29.17 13.61 -14.82
C LYS A 524 -28.19 12.45 -14.56
N HIS A 525 -28.03 11.55 -15.53
CA HIS A 525 -27.14 10.40 -15.45
C HIS A 525 -25.65 10.75 -15.70
N LEU A 526 -25.36 11.96 -16.18
CA LEU A 526 -24.01 12.46 -16.47
C LEU A 526 -23.37 13.19 -15.29
N TYR A 527 -24.12 13.43 -14.21
CA TYR A 527 -23.59 14.12 -13.03
C TYR A 527 -24.21 13.67 -11.70
N GLY A 528 -23.54 13.93 -10.57
CA GLY A 528 -24.04 13.60 -9.23
C GLY A 528 -23.12 12.65 -8.46
N PRO A 529 -23.64 11.82 -7.53
CA PRO A 529 -22.82 10.80 -6.87
C PRO A 529 -22.30 9.77 -7.89
N ILE A 530 -21.15 9.16 -7.62
CA ILE A 530 -20.62 8.08 -8.45
C ILE A 530 -21.62 6.91 -8.44
N PRO A 531 -22.05 6.41 -9.61
CA PRO A 531 -22.90 5.23 -9.66
C PRO A 531 -22.18 4.01 -9.08
N ASP A 532 -22.87 3.20 -8.25
CA ASP A 532 -22.32 1.98 -7.64
C ASP A 532 -21.77 0.98 -8.69
N SER A 533 -22.27 1.06 -9.93
CA SER A 533 -21.92 0.20 -11.06
C SER A 533 -20.94 0.83 -12.07
N ALA A 534 -20.29 1.97 -11.78
CA ALA A 534 -19.57 2.74 -12.81
C ALA A 534 -18.31 2.06 -13.37
N ASP A 535 -18.23 1.85 -14.71
CA ASP A 535 -17.00 1.68 -15.54
C ASP A 535 -15.67 1.72 -14.76
N LYS A 536 -14.87 0.65 -14.71
CA LYS A 536 -13.42 0.83 -14.54
C LYS A 536 -12.86 1.51 -15.78
N VAL A 537 -13.01 2.83 -15.80
CA VAL A 537 -12.45 3.73 -16.82
C VAL A 537 -11.01 4.05 -16.45
N GLN A 538 -10.11 4.08 -17.44
CA GLN A 538 -8.75 4.57 -17.25
C GLN A 538 -8.80 6.02 -16.77
N VAL A 539 -8.17 6.30 -15.64
CA VAL A 539 -8.04 7.66 -15.10
C VAL A 539 -6.61 8.11 -15.36
N LEU A 540 -6.45 9.26 -16.03
CA LEU A 540 -5.16 9.89 -16.28
C LEU A 540 -4.85 10.91 -15.17
N ASN A 541 -3.56 11.18 -14.92
CA ASN A 541 -3.15 12.32 -14.11
C ASN A 541 -3.31 13.60 -14.95
N LEU A 542 -3.75 14.71 -14.34
CA LEU A 542 -3.80 16.02 -15.01
C LEU A 542 -2.45 16.40 -15.65
N LEU A 543 -1.33 15.97 -15.06
CA LEU A 543 0.02 16.24 -15.55
C LEU A 543 0.42 15.41 -16.77
N ASP A 544 -0.25 14.29 -17.02
CA ASP A 544 0.02 13.43 -18.17
C ASP A 544 -0.77 13.87 -19.42
N LEU A 545 -1.59 14.92 -19.30
CA LEU A 545 -2.35 15.47 -20.42
C LEU A 545 -1.45 16.29 -21.34
N SER A 546 -1.27 15.81 -22.57
CA SER A 546 -0.46 16.44 -23.61
C SER A 546 -1.32 16.91 -24.79
N GLU A 547 -0.73 17.69 -25.70
CA GLU A 547 -1.42 18.10 -26.93
C GLU A 547 -1.84 16.91 -27.81
N GLU A 548 -1.19 15.74 -27.67
CA GLU A 548 -1.53 14.51 -28.40
C GLU A 548 -2.88 13.91 -28.02
N LEU A 549 -3.44 14.36 -26.88
CA LEU A 549 -4.76 13.97 -26.41
C LEU A 549 -5.86 14.97 -26.82
N CYS A 550 -5.53 16.04 -27.56
CA CYS A 550 -6.54 16.98 -28.06
C CYS A 550 -7.64 16.26 -28.85
N GLU A 551 -8.87 16.70 -28.65
CA GLU A 551 -10.13 16.13 -29.17
C GLU A 551 -10.44 14.69 -28.73
N LYS A 552 -9.71 14.13 -27.76
CA LYS A 552 -10.01 12.83 -27.16
C LYS A 552 -10.74 12.99 -25.82
N ASP A 553 -11.67 12.06 -25.55
CA ASP A 553 -12.29 11.92 -24.24
C ASP A 553 -11.28 11.33 -23.25
N VAL A 554 -11.01 12.07 -22.18
CA VAL A 554 -10.16 11.64 -21.06
C VAL A 554 -10.97 11.65 -19.77
N THR A 555 -10.59 10.81 -18.82
CA THR A 555 -11.15 10.85 -17.46
C THR A 555 -10.04 11.16 -16.47
N VAL A 556 -10.27 12.14 -15.60
CA VAL A 556 -9.35 12.58 -14.56
C VAL A 556 -10.06 12.61 -13.21
N VAL A 557 -9.32 12.42 -12.12
CA VAL A 557 -9.82 12.60 -10.75
C VAL A 557 -9.00 13.71 -10.09
N ALA A 558 -9.66 14.81 -9.77
CA ALA A 558 -9.00 16.03 -9.30
C ALA A 558 -9.85 16.75 -8.24
N ARG A 559 -9.22 17.66 -7.49
CA ARG A 559 -9.93 18.57 -6.58
C ARG A 559 -10.49 19.76 -7.36
N VAL A 560 -11.67 20.24 -6.99
CA VAL A 560 -12.20 21.51 -7.48
C VAL A 560 -11.54 22.65 -6.70
N ASP A 561 -10.56 23.32 -7.30
CA ASP A 561 -9.87 24.47 -6.71
C ASP A 561 -10.75 25.72 -6.68
N ASN A 562 -11.58 25.88 -7.71
CA ASN A 562 -12.57 26.95 -7.82
C ASN A 562 -13.72 26.51 -8.74
N ALA A 563 -14.93 26.98 -8.48
CA ALA A 563 -16.10 26.77 -9.34
C ALA A 563 -16.81 28.10 -9.56
N ARG A 564 -17.07 28.45 -10.82
CA ARG A 564 -17.72 29.71 -11.19
C ARG A 564 -18.79 29.48 -12.26
N VAL A 565 -20.03 29.83 -11.94
CA VAL A 565 -21.12 29.91 -12.94
C VAL A 565 -21.03 31.26 -13.66
N GLN A 566 -20.86 31.24 -14.98
CA GLN A 566 -20.85 32.47 -15.80
C GLN A 566 -22.25 32.81 -16.33
N SER A 567 -23.05 31.78 -16.65
CA SER A 567 -24.46 31.93 -17.01
C SER A 567 -25.20 30.61 -16.73
N ALA A 568 -26.53 30.60 -16.89
CA ALA A 568 -27.31 29.36 -16.82
C ALA A 568 -26.91 28.31 -17.88
N LYS A 569 -26.10 28.68 -18.87
CA LYS A 569 -25.59 27.81 -19.93
C LYS A 569 -24.09 27.54 -19.83
N LEU A 570 -23.33 28.20 -18.95
CA LEU A 570 -21.87 28.10 -18.93
C LEU A 570 -21.32 28.19 -17.52
N ALA A 571 -20.49 27.22 -17.13
CA ALA A 571 -19.72 27.24 -15.88
C ALA A 571 -18.28 26.78 -16.11
N PHE A 572 -17.38 27.27 -15.27
CA PHE A 572 -15.95 26.98 -15.28
C PHE A 572 -15.56 26.34 -13.95
N LEU A 573 -14.76 25.29 -14.01
CA LEU A 573 -14.07 24.71 -12.87
C LEU A 573 -12.56 24.90 -13.05
N MET A 574 -11.86 25.22 -11.98
CA MET A 574 -10.41 25.03 -11.91
C MET A 574 -10.17 23.70 -11.21
N LEU A 575 -9.61 22.73 -11.91
CA LEU A 575 -9.25 21.43 -11.36
C LEU A 575 -7.80 21.47 -10.88
N ARG A 576 -7.54 20.90 -9.70
CA ARG A 576 -6.21 20.82 -9.10
C ARG A 576 -5.85 19.39 -8.71
N GLN A 577 -4.64 18.97 -9.05
CA GLN A 577 -4.04 17.70 -8.66
C GLN A 577 -2.57 17.93 -8.29
N GLN A 578 -2.17 17.55 -7.07
CA GLN A 578 -0.80 17.76 -6.56
C GLN A 578 -0.28 19.21 -6.72
N GLY A 579 -1.14 20.19 -6.44
CA GLY A 579 -0.83 21.62 -6.57
C GLY A 579 -0.93 22.19 -8.00
N LYS A 580 -0.96 21.32 -9.02
CA LYS A 580 -1.02 21.72 -10.44
C LYS A 580 -2.46 21.94 -10.87
N LYS A 581 -2.71 23.02 -11.62
CA LYS A 581 -4.06 23.48 -11.97
C LYS A 581 -4.32 23.41 -13.48
N MET A 582 -5.56 23.07 -13.85
CA MET A 582 -6.05 23.05 -15.24
C MET A 582 -7.52 23.50 -15.28
N GLN A 583 -7.89 24.29 -16.29
CA GLN A 583 -9.26 24.73 -16.49
C GLN A 583 -10.13 23.62 -17.08
N ALA A 584 -11.35 23.50 -16.57
CA ALA A 584 -12.41 22.69 -17.17
C ALA A 584 -13.66 23.55 -17.38
N VAL A 585 -14.33 23.36 -18.51
CA VAL A 585 -15.45 24.17 -18.97
C VAL A 585 -16.65 23.25 -19.18
N VAL A 586 -17.82 23.65 -18.70
CA VAL A 586 -19.09 22.99 -19.02
C VAL A 586 -20.06 23.98 -19.66
N SER A 587 -20.54 23.65 -20.85
CA SER A 587 -21.54 24.43 -21.58
C SER A 587 -22.79 23.59 -21.82
N ALA A 588 -23.97 24.18 -21.62
CA ALA A 588 -25.24 23.55 -21.95
C ALA A 588 -25.31 23.28 -23.47
N SER A 589 -25.75 22.09 -23.82
CA SER A 589 -25.86 21.58 -25.18
C SER A 589 -27.06 20.63 -25.28
N ASP A 590 -27.24 19.95 -26.42
CA ASP A 590 -28.26 18.91 -26.58
C ASP A 590 -28.04 17.70 -25.65
N GLU A 591 -26.81 17.52 -25.13
CA GLU A 591 -26.45 16.44 -24.20
C GLU A 591 -26.31 16.90 -22.74
N ILE A 592 -26.03 18.19 -22.51
CA ILE A 592 -25.75 18.77 -21.19
C ILE A 592 -26.88 19.74 -20.81
N SER A 593 -27.65 19.38 -19.79
CA SER A 593 -28.77 20.19 -19.30
C SER A 593 -28.29 21.42 -18.52
N ARG A 594 -29.12 22.46 -18.44
CA ARG A 594 -28.87 23.63 -17.57
C ARG A 594 -28.79 23.25 -16.08
N PRO A 595 -29.62 22.32 -15.55
CA PRO A 595 -29.44 21.75 -14.21
C PRO A 595 -28.04 21.18 -13.96
N MET A 596 -27.44 20.46 -14.91
CA MET A 596 -26.07 19.94 -14.78
C MET A 596 -25.04 21.06 -14.67
N VAL A 597 -25.12 22.07 -15.54
CA VAL A 597 -24.23 23.26 -15.48
C VAL A 597 -24.33 23.94 -14.12
N LYS A 598 -25.56 24.13 -13.62
CA LYS A 598 -25.82 24.73 -12.30
C LYS A 598 -25.26 23.88 -11.16
N TRP A 599 -25.40 22.56 -11.23
CA TRP A 599 -24.86 21.66 -10.21
C TRP A 599 -23.34 21.69 -10.18
N ILE A 600 -22.69 21.60 -11.35
CA ILE A 600 -21.23 21.64 -11.48
C ILE A 600 -20.67 22.94 -10.91
N GLY A 601 -21.25 24.09 -11.29
CA GLY A 601 -20.81 25.39 -10.78
C GLY A 601 -21.15 25.65 -9.31
N GLY A 602 -21.93 24.76 -8.66
CA GLY A 602 -22.25 24.80 -7.23
C GLY A 602 -21.49 23.78 -6.38
N ILE A 603 -20.50 23.08 -6.95
CA ILE A 603 -19.66 22.14 -6.19
C ILE A 603 -18.81 22.90 -5.17
N ASN A 604 -18.84 22.45 -3.92
CA ASN A 604 -18.03 23.02 -2.85
C ASN A 604 -16.54 22.99 -3.23
N VAL A 605 -15.84 24.10 -3.03
CA VAL A 605 -14.40 24.19 -3.20
C VAL A 605 -13.70 23.11 -2.39
N ASN A 606 -12.64 22.55 -2.96
CA ASN A 606 -11.83 21.44 -2.46
C ASN A 606 -12.46 20.05 -2.53
N SER A 607 -13.69 19.90 -3.02
CA SER A 607 -14.30 18.59 -3.30
C SER A 607 -13.50 17.82 -4.35
N ILE A 608 -13.45 16.50 -4.24
CA ILE A 608 -12.82 15.62 -5.23
C ILE A 608 -13.89 15.16 -6.21
N VAL A 609 -13.63 15.35 -7.49
CA VAL A 609 -14.54 15.00 -8.59
C VAL A 609 -13.85 14.09 -9.60
N LYS A 610 -14.61 13.17 -10.18
CA LYS A 610 -14.23 12.38 -11.35
C LYS A 610 -14.85 13.04 -12.57
N VAL A 611 -14.01 13.58 -13.45
CA VAL A 611 -14.42 14.36 -14.63
C VAL A 611 -14.07 13.59 -15.88
N THR A 612 -15.06 13.32 -16.73
CA THR A 612 -14.85 12.88 -18.10
C THR A 612 -15.06 14.07 -19.03
N ALA A 613 -14.06 14.40 -19.84
CA ALA A 613 -14.03 15.61 -20.65
C ALA A 613 -13.23 15.40 -21.94
N ILE A 614 -13.50 16.22 -22.95
CA ILE A 614 -12.68 16.31 -24.16
C ILE A 614 -11.52 17.27 -23.88
N VAL A 615 -10.28 16.87 -24.16
CA VAL A 615 -9.13 17.81 -24.11
C VAL A 615 -9.19 18.74 -25.31
N LYS A 616 -9.12 20.05 -25.10
CA LYS A 616 -9.01 21.04 -26.18
C LYS A 616 -7.86 22.00 -25.94
N LYS A 617 -7.36 22.60 -27.04
CA LYS A 617 -6.44 23.73 -26.95
C LYS A 617 -7.20 24.96 -26.47
N ALA A 618 -6.65 25.63 -25.47
CA ALA A 618 -7.19 26.91 -25.01
C ALA A 618 -6.80 28.00 -26.02
N GLU A 619 -7.79 28.69 -26.60
CA GLU A 619 -7.53 29.79 -27.55
C GLU A 619 -6.70 30.92 -26.92
N ILE A 620 -6.98 31.21 -25.64
CA ILE A 620 -6.26 32.17 -24.82
C ILE A 620 -5.64 31.39 -23.65
N PRO A 621 -4.30 31.45 -23.45
CA PRO A 621 -3.67 30.75 -22.35
C PRO A 621 -4.26 31.12 -20.98
N VAL A 622 -4.70 30.12 -20.22
CA VAL A 622 -5.34 30.33 -18.92
C VAL A 622 -4.29 30.68 -17.87
N THR A 623 -4.08 31.97 -17.61
CA THR A 623 -2.99 32.48 -16.76
C THR A 623 -3.03 31.97 -15.32
N SER A 624 -4.22 31.66 -14.79
CA SER A 624 -4.41 31.11 -13.45
C SER A 624 -4.15 29.60 -13.33
N ALA A 625 -3.95 28.89 -14.45
CA ALA A 625 -3.67 27.46 -14.47
C ALA A 625 -2.16 27.19 -14.58
N THR A 626 -1.73 26.03 -14.11
CA THR A 626 -0.36 25.55 -14.37
C THR A 626 -0.24 25.03 -15.81
N VAL A 627 -1.25 24.28 -16.27
CA VAL A 627 -1.37 23.89 -17.69
C VAL A 627 -2.20 24.96 -18.41
N LYS A 628 -1.51 25.91 -19.03
CA LYS A 628 -2.13 27.13 -19.60
C LYS A 628 -2.73 26.92 -20.99
N HIS A 629 -2.18 26.00 -21.76
CA HIS A 629 -2.48 25.84 -23.20
C HIS A 629 -3.58 24.83 -23.50
N LEU A 630 -4.05 24.08 -22.50
CA LEU A 630 -5.09 23.07 -22.63
C LEU A 630 -6.23 23.36 -21.65
N GLU A 631 -7.43 22.99 -22.04
CA GLU A 631 -8.62 22.99 -21.19
C GLU A 631 -9.47 21.74 -21.41
N LEU A 632 -10.29 21.40 -20.42
CA LEU A 632 -11.14 20.20 -20.44
C LEU A 632 -12.60 20.57 -20.67
N HIS A 633 -13.19 20.15 -21.78
CA HIS A 633 -14.62 20.35 -22.09
C HIS A 633 -15.43 19.21 -21.48
N ILE A 634 -16.05 19.48 -20.34
CA ILE A 634 -16.72 18.51 -19.47
C ILE A 634 -17.91 17.85 -20.19
N ARG A 635 -17.95 16.52 -20.18
CA ARG A 635 -19.11 15.71 -20.58
C ARG A 635 -19.81 15.01 -19.41
N LYS A 636 -19.05 14.58 -18.39
CA LYS A 636 -19.58 13.92 -17.18
C LYS A 636 -18.81 14.35 -15.94
N VAL A 637 -19.49 14.51 -14.81
CA VAL A 637 -18.86 14.87 -13.52
C VAL A 637 -19.51 14.13 -12.37
N TYR A 638 -18.76 13.25 -11.72
CA TYR A 638 -19.23 12.56 -10.51
C TYR A 638 -18.48 13.02 -9.26
N MET A 639 -19.19 13.12 -8.15
CA MET A 639 -18.65 13.45 -6.84
C MET A 639 -17.93 12.23 -6.24
N VAL A 640 -16.62 12.31 -6.04
CA VAL A 640 -15.82 11.28 -5.35
C VAL A 640 -15.86 11.51 -3.84
N ALA A 641 -15.60 12.75 -3.42
CA ALA A 641 -15.66 13.15 -2.01
C ALA A 641 -16.03 14.62 -1.91
N GLN A 642 -17.16 14.89 -1.27
CA GLN A 642 -17.64 16.27 -1.09
C GLN A 642 -16.89 16.94 0.07
N ALA A 643 -16.34 18.13 -0.17
CA ALA A 643 -15.78 18.96 0.88
C ALA A 643 -16.89 19.71 1.63
N SER A 644 -16.64 20.05 2.90
CA SER A 644 -17.52 20.94 3.66
C SER A 644 -17.62 22.30 2.96
N HIS A 645 -18.80 22.93 3.05
CA HIS A 645 -19.05 24.24 2.43
C HIS A 645 -18.10 25.32 2.96
N MET A 646 -17.82 25.29 4.27
CA MET A 646 -16.82 26.16 4.90
C MET A 646 -15.62 25.32 5.33
N LEU A 647 -14.46 25.63 4.75
CA LEU A 647 -13.16 25.10 5.17
C LEU A 647 -12.51 26.10 6.13
N PRO A 648 -11.70 25.64 7.10
CA PRO A 648 -11.03 26.52 8.07
C PRO A 648 -9.99 27.44 7.42
N MET A 649 -9.50 27.09 6.23
CA MET A 649 -8.75 27.99 5.34
C MET A 649 -8.92 27.56 3.88
N GLN A 650 -8.71 28.48 2.93
CA GLN A 650 -8.70 28.16 1.51
C GLN A 650 -7.26 27.92 1.02
N VAL A 651 -7.07 26.93 0.13
CA VAL A 651 -5.76 26.64 -0.46
C VAL A 651 -5.23 27.85 -1.25
N LYS A 652 -6.11 28.53 -1.98
CA LYS A 652 -5.78 29.77 -2.70
C LYS A 652 -5.20 30.87 -1.81
N ASP A 653 -5.69 30.99 -0.57
CA ASP A 653 -5.19 31.99 0.37
C ASP A 653 -3.81 31.62 0.91
N ALA A 654 -3.55 30.32 1.10
CA ALA A 654 -2.25 29.81 1.53
C ALA A 654 -1.18 29.77 0.41
N GLU A 655 -1.59 29.86 -0.86
CA GLU A 655 -0.68 29.95 -2.03
C GLU A 655 -0.15 31.38 -2.25
N ARG A 656 -0.76 32.40 -1.66
CA ARG A 656 -0.26 33.77 -1.76
C ARG A 656 1.09 33.87 -1.04
N PRO A 657 2.12 34.49 -1.67
CA PRO A 657 3.40 34.70 -1.01
C PRO A 657 3.21 35.43 0.33
N PRO A 658 3.93 35.03 1.40
CA PRO A 658 3.93 35.80 2.63
C PRO A 658 4.57 37.18 2.39
N PRO A 659 4.18 38.21 3.15
CA PRO A 659 4.85 39.52 3.07
C PRO A 659 6.33 39.38 3.46
N GLU A 660 7.22 40.15 2.80
CA GLU A 660 8.68 40.08 3.05
C GLU A 660 9.05 40.55 4.47
N SER A 661 8.28 41.49 5.03
CA SER A 661 8.40 41.93 6.42
C SER A 661 7.02 41.91 7.10
N VAL A 662 6.98 41.54 8.38
CA VAL A 662 5.74 41.54 9.19
C VAL A 662 5.21 42.97 9.41
N THR A 663 6.04 43.97 9.13
CA THR A 663 5.77 45.39 9.31
C THR A 663 5.17 46.07 8.08
N GLU A 664 5.26 45.44 6.91
CA GLU A 664 4.59 45.96 5.72
C GLU A 664 3.13 45.55 5.77
N GLU A 665 2.28 46.50 6.17
CA GLU A 665 0.88 46.53 5.76
C GLU A 665 0.87 46.64 4.23
N VAL A 666 1.03 45.51 3.56
CA VAL A 666 0.80 45.43 2.12
C VAL A 666 -0.66 45.80 1.93
N GLU A 667 -0.93 46.85 1.15
CA GLU A 667 -2.27 47.28 0.67
C GLU A 667 -3.02 46.22 -0.15
N SER A 668 -2.66 44.95 0.00
CA SER A 668 -3.39 43.79 -0.48
C SER A 668 -4.74 43.73 0.24
N GLU A 669 -5.82 43.99 -0.49
CA GLU A 669 -7.21 43.93 -0.02
C GLU A 669 -7.61 42.61 0.68
N ALA A 670 -6.81 41.54 0.55
CA ALA A 670 -7.09 40.24 1.13
C ALA A 670 -6.09 39.84 2.24
N PRO A 671 -6.54 39.39 3.42
CA PRO A 671 -5.67 38.98 4.53
C PRO A 671 -4.80 37.77 4.16
N TYR A 672 -3.56 37.71 4.64
CA TYR A 672 -2.67 36.54 4.43
C TYR A 672 -2.89 35.48 5.51
N VAL A 673 -2.66 34.21 5.19
CA VAL A 673 -2.80 33.10 6.16
C VAL A 673 -1.50 32.97 6.97
N THR A 674 -1.57 33.23 8.28
CA THR A 674 -0.39 33.11 9.16
C THR A 674 0.16 31.68 9.19
N LEU A 675 1.47 31.52 9.44
CA LEU A 675 2.08 30.20 9.57
C LEU A 675 1.38 29.35 10.63
N LYS A 676 0.99 29.94 11.77
CA LYS A 676 0.23 29.25 12.82
C LYS A 676 -1.06 28.65 12.26
N THR A 677 -1.88 29.45 11.57
CA THR A 677 -3.14 29.01 10.96
C THR A 677 -2.90 27.91 9.91
N ARG A 678 -1.83 28.02 9.11
CA ARG A 678 -1.43 26.99 8.13
C ARG A 678 -1.08 25.67 8.81
N LEU A 679 -0.33 25.70 9.91
CA LEU A 679 0.07 24.51 10.66
C LEU A 679 -1.08 23.87 11.44
N ASP A 680 -2.00 24.68 12.00
CA ASP A 680 -3.22 24.17 12.65
C ASP A 680 -4.14 23.47 11.63
N ASN A 681 -4.02 23.84 10.35
CA ASN A 681 -4.75 23.25 9.23
C ASN A 681 -3.81 22.55 8.23
N ARG A 682 -2.75 21.88 8.73
CA ARG A 682 -1.62 21.39 7.92
C ARG A 682 -2.02 20.57 6.69
N VAL A 683 -3.09 19.77 6.79
CA VAL A 683 -3.59 18.96 5.66
C VAL A 683 -4.08 19.82 4.48
N LEU A 684 -4.67 20.99 4.74
CA LEU A 684 -5.03 21.96 3.68
C LEU A 684 -3.79 22.70 3.16
N ASP A 685 -2.82 22.96 4.03
CA ASP A 685 -1.60 23.68 3.64
C ASP A 685 -0.70 22.85 2.72
N LEU A 686 -0.61 21.55 3.00
CA LEU A 686 0.07 20.57 2.17
C LEU A 686 -0.55 20.46 0.76
N GLN A 687 -1.74 21.00 0.51
CA GLN A 687 -2.40 20.97 -0.80
C GLN A 687 -1.96 22.10 -1.74
N THR A 688 -1.23 23.10 -1.24
CA THR A 688 -0.68 24.21 -2.04
C THR A 688 0.43 23.73 -2.98
N GLU A 689 0.62 24.40 -4.13
CA GLU A 689 1.69 24.06 -5.08
C GLU A 689 3.09 24.13 -4.43
N ALA A 690 3.35 25.14 -3.61
CA ALA A 690 4.63 25.33 -2.92
C ALA A 690 4.90 24.22 -1.89
N SER A 691 3.93 23.86 -1.05
CA SER A 691 4.12 22.78 -0.07
C SER A 691 4.33 21.42 -0.76
N GLN A 692 3.60 21.12 -1.84
CA GLN A 692 3.82 19.91 -2.64
C GLN A 692 5.26 19.85 -3.17
N ALA A 693 5.75 20.95 -3.76
CA ALA A 693 7.12 21.04 -4.26
C ALA A 693 8.17 20.89 -3.14
N ILE A 694 7.99 21.55 -1.98
CA ILE A 694 8.90 21.40 -0.82
C ILE A 694 8.97 19.95 -0.38
N THR A 695 7.83 19.25 -0.31
CA THR A 695 7.81 17.84 0.12
C THR A 695 8.51 16.90 -0.86
N TRP A 696 8.43 17.17 -2.17
CA TRP A 696 9.21 16.42 -3.16
C TRP A 696 10.72 16.65 -2.99
N ILE A 697 11.14 17.88 -2.69
CA ILE A 697 12.55 18.19 -2.42
C ILE A 697 13.02 17.54 -1.12
N SER A 698 12.21 17.53 -0.05
CA SER A 698 12.51 16.78 1.17
C SER A 698 12.72 15.29 0.89
N SER A 699 11.86 14.68 0.06
CA SER A 699 12.03 13.30 -0.39
C SER A 699 13.31 13.13 -1.22
N GLY A 700 13.62 14.11 -2.09
CA GLY A 700 14.83 14.14 -2.91
C GLY A 700 16.11 14.14 -2.09
N VAL A 701 16.18 14.94 -1.01
CA VAL A 701 17.33 14.96 -0.09
C VAL A 701 17.58 13.58 0.50
N ALA A 702 16.55 12.93 1.06
CA ALA A 702 16.68 11.59 1.65
C ALA A 702 17.09 10.54 0.59
N GLN A 703 16.48 10.60 -0.60
CA GLN A 703 16.80 9.69 -1.71
C GLN A 703 18.25 9.85 -2.16
N LEU A 704 18.73 11.08 -2.35
CA LEU A 704 20.09 11.35 -2.82
C LEU A 704 21.14 10.99 -1.77
N PHE A 705 20.88 11.26 -0.48
CA PHE A 705 21.73 10.78 0.62
C PHE A 705 21.84 9.25 0.58
N MET A 706 20.70 8.54 0.54
CA MET A 706 20.69 7.08 0.48
C MET A 706 21.39 6.54 -0.79
N GLU A 707 21.15 7.15 -1.95
CA GLU A 707 21.77 6.78 -3.23
C GLU A 707 23.30 6.86 -3.13
N TYR A 708 23.84 7.95 -2.57
CA TYR A 708 25.27 8.14 -2.41
C TYR A 708 25.87 7.14 -1.41
N MET A 709 25.25 7.00 -0.22
CA MET A 709 25.73 6.11 0.83
C MET A 709 25.74 4.63 0.40
N LEU A 710 24.72 4.17 -0.33
CA LEU A 710 24.69 2.80 -0.85
C LEU A 710 25.75 2.60 -1.95
N LYS A 711 25.94 3.58 -2.84
CA LYS A 711 26.99 3.52 -3.89
C LYS A 711 28.40 3.52 -3.31
N SER A 712 28.63 4.17 -2.16
CA SER A 712 29.92 4.13 -1.47
C SER A 712 30.17 2.86 -0.66
N GLY A 713 29.25 1.89 -0.70
CA GLY A 713 29.36 0.62 0.03
C GLY A 713 28.94 0.68 1.50
N SER A 714 28.27 1.76 1.93
CA SER A 714 27.79 1.90 3.31
C SER A 714 26.53 1.07 3.54
N ARG A 715 26.39 0.51 4.76
CA ARG A 715 25.23 -0.29 5.16
C ARG A 715 24.16 0.60 5.80
N TRP A 716 22.92 0.48 5.34
CA TRP A 716 21.79 1.12 6.00
C TRP A 716 21.42 0.35 7.28
N ILE A 717 21.47 1.02 8.44
CA ILE A 717 21.10 0.48 9.75
C ILE A 717 19.86 1.19 10.33
N SER A 718 19.24 0.58 11.33
CA SER A 718 18.14 1.17 12.11
C SER A 718 18.41 0.93 13.60
N THR A 719 18.63 2.00 14.36
CA THR A 719 19.02 1.93 15.78
C THR A 719 17.82 2.21 16.69
N PRO A 720 17.75 1.63 17.90
CA PRO A 720 16.66 1.89 18.81
C PRO A 720 16.62 3.37 19.23
N LYS A 721 15.41 3.91 19.38
CA LYS A 721 15.18 5.29 19.84
C LYS A 721 14.81 5.40 21.30
N LEU A 722 14.61 4.26 21.98
CA LEU A 722 14.45 4.16 23.42
C LEU A 722 15.79 3.71 24.02
N THR A 723 16.38 4.53 24.88
CA THR A 723 17.66 4.24 25.55
C THR A 723 17.49 4.17 27.06
N ALA A 724 18.37 3.42 27.74
CA ALA A 724 18.37 3.32 29.19
C ALA A 724 18.82 4.62 29.87
N ASN A 725 19.68 5.41 29.22
CA ASN A 725 20.21 6.68 29.70
C ASN A 725 20.28 7.73 28.57
N ALA A 726 20.46 8.99 28.97
CA ALA A 726 20.71 10.10 28.06
C ALA A 726 22.01 9.88 27.27
N SER A 727 21.95 9.91 25.94
CA SER A 727 23.07 9.57 25.06
C SER A 727 24.31 10.47 25.23
N GLU A 728 24.14 11.71 25.70
CA GLU A 728 25.22 12.71 25.69
C GLU A 728 25.46 13.42 27.03
N GLY A 729 24.74 13.06 28.11
CA GLY A 729 24.93 13.60 29.46
C GLY A 729 24.96 15.14 29.55
N GLY A 730 23.82 15.77 29.84
CA GLY A 730 23.75 17.22 30.13
C GLY A 730 22.75 18.01 29.30
N ALA A 731 22.23 17.44 28.21
CA ALA A 731 21.10 18.02 27.47
C ALA A 731 19.76 17.48 28.00
N GLY A 732 18.69 18.27 27.85
CA GLY A 732 17.34 17.82 28.19
C GLY A 732 16.96 16.62 27.33
N VAL A 733 16.52 15.53 27.98
CA VAL A 733 16.02 14.31 27.32
C VAL A 733 14.55 14.09 27.59
N PHE A 734 13.82 13.54 26.62
CA PHE A 734 12.44 13.11 26.85
C PHE A 734 12.44 11.78 27.60
N GLU A 735 11.91 11.79 28.82
CA GLU A 735 11.66 10.60 29.61
C GLU A 735 10.37 9.91 29.14
N VAL A 736 10.43 8.59 28.99
CA VAL A 736 9.31 7.73 28.60
C VAL A 736 9.11 6.68 29.71
N THR A 737 7.87 6.51 30.15
CA THR A 737 7.52 5.41 31.05
C THR A 737 7.64 4.09 30.31
N TYR A 738 8.60 3.25 30.72
CA TYR A 738 8.84 1.94 30.12
C TYR A 738 8.53 0.84 31.13
N PHE A 739 7.27 0.41 31.16
CA PHE A 739 6.74 -0.50 32.17
C PHE A 739 6.95 0.03 33.60
N LYS A 740 7.76 -0.65 34.40
CA LYS A 740 8.08 -0.30 35.79
C LYS A 740 9.38 0.51 35.92
N ARG A 741 9.99 0.91 34.81
CA ARG A 741 11.23 1.71 34.77
C ARG A 741 11.10 2.90 33.81
N LYS A 742 12.11 3.75 33.80
CA LYS A 742 12.23 4.87 32.85
C LYS A 742 13.03 4.42 31.63
N ALA A 743 12.68 4.96 30.48
CA ALA A 743 13.51 4.98 29.29
C ALA A 743 13.60 6.43 28.79
N TYR A 744 14.50 6.71 27.87
CA TYR A 744 14.69 8.05 27.31
C TYR A 744 14.67 7.98 25.79
N LEU A 745 14.21 9.05 25.13
CA LEU A 745 14.32 9.15 23.68
C LEU A 745 15.73 9.59 23.26
N ALA A 746 16.31 8.86 22.31
CA ALA A 746 17.66 9.10 21.83
C ALA A 746 17.79 10.49 21.17
N GLN A 747 18.74 11.30 21.65
CA GLN A 747 19.00 12.62 21.07
C GLN A 747 19.89 12.60 19.83
N SER A 748 20.53 11.46 19.61
CA SER A 748 21.36 11.18 18.46
C SER A 748 21.58 9.66 18.38
N PRO A 749 21.62 9.05 17.18
CA PRO A 749 22.01 7.65 17.03
C PRO A 749 23.52 7.42 17.22
N GLN A 750 24.30 8.45 17.57
CA GLN A 750 25.76 8.45 17.65
C GLN A 750 26.39 7.30 18.42
N LEU A 751 25.83 6.90 19.58
CA LEU A 751 26.39 5.78 20.36
C LEU A 751 26.27 4.46 19.61
N TYR A 752 25.07 4.15 19.09
CA TYR A 752 24.82 2.91 18.34
C TYR A 752 25.56 2.85 17.02
N LYS A 753 25.71 3.97 16.30
CA LYS A 753 26.54 4.04 15.09
C LYS A 753 27.98 3.61 15.36
N GLN A 754 28.58 4.11 16.44
CA GLN A 754 29.94 3.75 16.83
C GLN A 754 30.03 2.29 17.31
N MET A 755 29.03 1.78 18.02
CA MET A 755 28.97 0.35 18.37
C MET A 755 28.88 -0.54 17.12
N CYS A 756 28.21 -0.10 16.06
CA CYS A 756 28.23 -0.80 14.77
C CYS A 756 29.63 -0.78 14.13
N ILE A 757 30.39 0.32 14.27
CA ILE A 757 31.79 0.36 13.82
C ILE A 757 32.66 -0.59 14.63
N ALA A 758 32.51 -0.63 15.96
CA ALA A 758 33.18 -1.60 16.82
C ALA A 758 32.76 -3.05 16.50
N GLY A 759 31.56 -3.26 15.94
CA GLY A 759 31.07 -4.53 15.43
C GLY A 759 31.40 -4.83 13.96
N ASP A 760 32.52 -4.32 13.45
CA ASP A 760 33.06 -4.58 12.09
C ASP A 760 32.13 -4.21 10.91
N MET A 761 31.31 -3.17 11.05
CA MET A 761 30.45 -2.72 9.94
C MET A 761 31.12 -1.73 8.97
N GLU A 762 32.32 -1.23 9.27
CA GLU A 762 33.19 -0.28 8.51
C GLU A 762 32.56 1.05 8.07
N SER A 763 31.37 1.04 7.46
CA SER A 763 30.64 2.22 7.03
C SER A 763 29.14 1.99 7.16
N VAL A 764 28.49 2.79 7.98
CA VAL A 764 27.06 2.69 8.28
C VAL A 764 26.36 4.03 8.13
N PHE A 765 25.07 3.98 7.83
CA PHE A 765 24.22 5.17 7.84
C PHE A 765 22.80 4.87 8.32
N GLU A 766 22.13 5.90 8.84
CA GLU A 766 20.76 5.84 9.31
C GLU A 766 19.98 7.08 8.85
N ILE A 767 18.74 6.87 8.43
CA ILE A 767 17.74 7.92 8.23
C ILE A 767 16.64 7.66 9.25
N GLY A 768 16.51 8.51 10.27
CA GLY A 768 15.61 8.24 11.39
C GLY A 768 15.25 9.47 12.21
N PRO A 769 14.29 9.36 13.14
CA PRO A 769 13.91 10.46 14.02
C PRO A 769 15.01 10.73 15.05
N VAL A 770 15.21 12.02 15.33
CA VAL A 770 16.12 12.55 16.34
C VAL A 770 15.35 13.49 17.24
N PHE A 771 15.54 13.33 18.56
CA PHE A 771 14.76 14.04 19.57
C PHE A 771 15.60 15.09 20.31
N ARG A 772 15.06 16.29 20.49
CA ARG A 772 15.70 17.40 21.19
C ARG A 772 14.72 17.91 22.24
N ALA A 773 15.02 17.69 23.52
CA ALA A 773 14.12 18.07 24.61
C ALA A 773 14.43 19.47 25.19
N GLU A 774 15.36 20.21 24.57
CA GLU A 774 15.61 21.60 24.92
C GLU A 774 14.36 22.45 24.64
N GLU A 775 13.96 23.33 25.58
CA GLU A 775 12.81 24.24 25.44
C GLU A 775 13.09 25.42 24.49
N SER A 776 13.61 25.12 23.30
CA SER A 776 13.95 26.12 22.30
C SER A 776 12.83 26.27 21.27
N ASN A 777 12.05 27.35 21.39
CA ASN A 777 11.02 27.70 20.41
C ASN A 777 11.50 28.75 19.39
N THR A 778 12.47 28.40 18.56
CA THR A 778 12.98 29.27 17.49
C THR A 778 12.43 28.88 16.12
N HIS A 779 12.73 29.67 15.08
CA HIS A 779 12.36 29.36 13.69
C HIS A 779 13.20 28.23 13.06
N ARG A 780 14.26 27.75 13.74
CA ARG A 780 15.21 26.75 13.22
C ARG A 780 15.33 25.48 14.06
N HIS A 781 14.61 25.39 15.18
CA HIS A 781 14.61 24.26 16.10
C HIS A 781 13.25 23.56 16.12
N LEU A 782 13.30 22.23 16.29
CA LEU A 782 12.17 21.33 16.47
C LEU A 782 12.53 20.35 17.59
N THR A 783 11.54 19.80 18.27
CA THR A 783 11.75 18.76 19.29
C THR A 783 11.88 17.36 18.69
N GLU A 784 11.40 17.18 17.46
CA GLU A 784 11.57 15.97 16.64
C GLU A 784 11.88 16.40 15.21
N PHE A 785 12.95 15.85 14.64
CA PHE A 785 13.33 16.06 13.25
C PHE A 785 13.93 14.78 12.66
N VAL A 786 14.12 14.74 11.34
CA VAL A 786 14.74 13.59 10.67
C VAL A 786 16.26 13.82 10.54
N GLY A 787 17.04 12.97 11.19
CA GLY A 787 18.49 12.88 11.07
C GLY A 787 18.89 12.03 9.86
N LEU A 788 19.95 12.46 9.19
CA LEU A 788 20.71 11.70 8.19
C LEU A 788 22.09 11.51 8.79
N ASP A 789 22.33 10.36 9.40
CA ASP A 789 23.53 10.11 10.17
C ASP A 789 24.40 9.08 9.47
N PHE A 790 25.72 9.28 9.51
CA PHE A 790 26.69 8.29 9.04
C PHE A 790 27.88 8.16 9.97
N GLU A 791 28.56 7.03 9.90
CA GLU A 791 29.81 6.76 10.60
C GLU A 791 30.67 5.84 9.71
N LYS A 792 31.96 6.11 9.62
CA LYS A 792 32.87 5.41 8.73
C LYS A 792 34.27 5.29 9.33
N THR A 793 34.89 4.13 9.15
CA THR A 793 36.31 3.90 9.44
C THR A 793 37.19 4.60 8.42
N PHE A 794 38.38 5.03 8.85
CA PHE A 794 39.41 5.58 7.96
C PHE A 794 40.76 4.93 8.26
N GLN A 795 41.71 5.08 7.34
CA GLN A 795 42.99 4.37 7.43
C GLN A 795 44.10 5.22 8.06
N SER A 796 44.24 6.47 7.62
CA SER A 796 45.36 7.34 7.99
C SER A 796 44.91 8.59 8.75
N HIS A 797 43.91 9.29 8.23
CA HIS A 797 43.48 10.57 8.79
C HIS A 797 41.97 10.77 8.63
N TYR A 798 41.32 11.40 9.62
CA TYR A 798 39.87 11.64 9.57
C TYR A 798 39.42 12.51 8.39
N HIS A 799 40.35 13.20 7.73
CA HIS A 799 40.08 13.93 6.50
C HIS A 799 39.56 13.03 5.38
N GLU A 800 39.85 11.72 5.39
CA GLU A 800 39.22 10.76 4.46
C GLU A 800 37.69 10.75 4.61
N VAL A 801 37.18 10.86 5.83
CA VAL A 801 35.74 10.93 6.12
C VAL A 801 35.20 12.35 5.90
N LEU A 802 36.01 13.37 6.18
CA LEU A 802 35.64 14.77 5.92
C LEU A 802 35.44 15.03 4.43
N GLU A 803 36.38 14.60 3.59
CA GLU A 803 36.31 14.68 2.12
C GLU A 803 35.11 13.88 1.59
N PHE A 804 34.87 12.69 2.13
CA PHE A 804 33.67 11.91 1.82
C PHE A 804 32.37 12.68 2.12
N ALA A 805 32.31 13.38 3.26
CA ALA A 805 31.14 14.16 3.67
C ALA A 805 30.95 15.43 2.82
N GLU A 806 32.05 16.06 2.41
CA GLU A 806 32.05 17.16 1.44
C GLU A 806 31.47 16.72 0.09
N ASP A 807 31.97 15.62 -0.46
CA ASP A 807 31.51 15.07 -1.74
C ASP A 807 30.05 14.64 -1.68
N LEU A 808 29.62 14.03 -0.56
CA LEU A 808 28.22 13.66 -0.30
C LEU A 808 27.28 14.88 -0.39
N LEU A 809 27.61 15.98 0.29
CA LEU A 809 26.77 17.17 0.30
C LEU A 809 26.82 17.92 -1.04
N VAL A 810 27.99 18.02 -1.69
CA VAL A 810 28.09 18.55 -3.05
C VAL A 810 27.23 17.74 -4.01
N PHE A 811 27.24 16.40 -3.91
CA PHE A 811 26.39 15.52 -4.71
C PHE A 811 24.90 15.81 -4.48
N ILE A 812 24.44 15.80 -3.22
CA ILE A 812 23.02 16.07 -2.90
C ILE A 812 22.59 17.43 -3.47
N LEU A 813 23.35 18.49 -3.19
CA LEU A 813 22.98 19.85 -3.57
C LEU A 813 23.01 20.06 -5.09
N SER A 814 23.95 19.43 -5.78
CA SER A 814 24.06 19.49 -7.26
C SER A 814 22.91 18.72 -7.92
N GLU A 815 22.64 17.50 -7.46
CA GLU A 815 21.56 16.67 -8.01
C GLU A 815 20.17 17.25 -7.70
N LEU A 816 19.98 17.93 -6.57
CA LEU A 816 18.74 18.68 -6.30
C LEU A 816 18.48 19.77 -7.35
N LYS A 817 19.51 20.56 -7.68
CA LYS A 817 19.40 21.60 -8.73
C LYS A 817 19.07 21.02 -10.10
N ILE A 818 19.54 19.81 -10.41
CA ILE A 818 19.32 19.14 -11.69
C ILE A 818 17.95 18.45 -11.73
N ARG A 819 17.69 17.54 -10.78
CA ARG A 819 16.52 16.65 -10.79
C ARG A 819 15.24 17.34 -10.35
N PHE A 820 15.32 18.36 -9.49
CA PHE A 820 14.16 19.05 -8.88
C PHE A 820 14.04 20.52 -9.32
N LYS A 821 14.60 20.88 -10.47
CA LYS A 821 14.56 22.25 -11.02
C LYS A 821 13.13 22.81 -11.08
N LYS A 822 12.16 22.00 -11.51
CA LYS A 822 10.75 22.41 -11.65
C LYS A 822 10.11 22.73 -10.30
N GLU A 823 10.41 21.93 -9.28
CA GLU A 823 9.94 22.12 -7.91
C GLU A 823 10.57 23.39 -7.31
N ILE A 824 11.87 23.62 -7.52
CA ILE A 824 12.57 24.85 -7.10
C ILE A 824 11.90 26.08 -7.73
N GLU A 825 11.64 26.06 -9.05
CA GLU A 825 10.97 27.16 -9.76
C GLU A 825 9.55 27.46 -9.23
N VAL A 826 8.82 26.44 -8.80
CA VAL A 826 7.51 26.62 -8.15
C VAL A 826 7.66 27.32 -6.81
N ILE A 827 8.61 26.88 -6.00
CA ILE A 827 8.84 27.41 -4.65
C ILE A 827 9.33 28.86 -4.73
N GLN A 828 10.17 29.19 -5.73
CA GLN A 828 10.66 30.55 -5.99
C GLN A 828 9.56 31.59 -6.17
N ARG A 829 8.35 31.19 -6.61
CA ARG A 829 7.22 32.12 -6.76
C ARG A 829 6.72 32.66 -5.42
N SER A 830 6.81 31.86 -4.36
CA SER A 830 6.40 32.26 -3.00
C SER A 830 7.60 32.60 -2.11
N TYR A 831 8.77 32.02 -2.40
CA TYR A 831 10.01 32.20 -1.64
C TYR A 831 11.18 32.44 -2.61
N PRO A 832 11.40 33.70 -3.06
CA PRO A 832 12.34 34.03 -4.14
C PRO A 832 13.77 33.48 -3.98
N LYS A 833 14.24 33.30 -2.74
CA LYS A 833 15.57 32.77 -2.40
C LYS A 833 15.81 31.31 -2.82
N ALA A 834 14.77 30.55 -3.15
CA ALA A 834 14.87 29.10 -3.38
C ALA A 834 15.78 28.67 -4.53
N GLY A 835 16.01 29.52 -5.54
CA GLY A 835 16.93 29.21 -6.65
C GLY A 835 18.21 30.04 -6.66
N ASP A 836 18.52 30.77 -5.58
CA ASP A 836 19.75 31.55 -5.43
C ASP A 836 20.75 30.87 -4.46
N PHE A 837 20.76 29.53 -4.44
CA PHE A 837 21.77 28.77 -3.68
C PHE A 837 23.03 28.61 -4.52
N ARG A 838 24.19 29.05 -4.02
CA ARG A 838 25.47 29.00 -4.73
C ARG A 838 26.33 27.85 -4.22
N LEU A 839 26.84 27.06 -5.16
CA LEU A 839 27.81 26.00 -4.87
C LEU A 839 29.18 26.45 -5.40
N PRO A 840 30.28 25.96 -4.81
CA PRO A 840 31.63 26.20 -5.32
C PRO A 840 31.74 25.81 -6.80
N LYS A 841 32.32 26.69 -7.63
CA LYS A 841 32.35 26.52 -9.10
C LYS A 841 33.23 25.36 -9.56
N ASP A 842 34.20 24.99 -8.74
CA ASP A 842 35.12 23.86 -8.95
C ASP A 842 34.55 22.53 -8.45
N GLY A 843 33.36 22.54 -7.85
CA GLY A 843 32.71 21.35 -7.29
C GLY A 843 33.33 20.85 -5.99
N LYS A 844 34.23 21.62 -5.34
CA LYS A 844 34.85 21.24 -4.06
C LYS A 844 34.38 22.17 -2.95
N ALA A 845 34.00 21.60 -1.80
CA ALA A 845 33.59 22.41 -0.66
C ALA A 845 34.73 23.35 -0.21
N LEU A 846 34.41 24.62 0.09
CA LEU A 846 35.37 25.51 0.73
C LEU A 846 35.59 25.03 2.16
N ARG A 847 36.79 24.54 2.47
CA ARG A 847 37.19 24.16 3.82
C ARG A 847 38.10 25.22 4.43
N LEU A 848 37.74 25.71 5.61
CA LEU A 848 38.54 26.61 6.43
C LEU A 848 38.75 25.99 7.82
N LYS A 849 39.86 26.29 8.49
CA LYS A 849 40.02 26.02 9.92
C LYS A 849 39.19 27.00 10.74
N TYR A 850 38.79 26.63 11.95
CA TYR A 850 38.01 27.47 12.86
C TYR A 850 38.63 28.87 13.02
N MET A 851 39.95 28.93 13.30
CA MET A 851 40.65 30.21 13.48
C MET A 851 40.77 31.04 12.20
N GLU A 852 40.69 30.44 11.02
CA GLU A 852 40.60 31.18 9.76
C GLU A 852 39.21 31.83 9.62
N GLY A 853 38.16 31.14 10.05
CA GLY A 853 36.80 31.71 10.18
C GLY A 853 36.73 32.86 11.19
N VAL A 854 37.37 32.69 12.35
CA VAL A 854 37.50 33.74 13.38
C VAL A 854 38.26 34.96 12.85
N ALA A 855 39.34 34.74 12.09
CA ALA A 855 40.10 35.82 11.45
C ALA A 855 39.23 36.62 10.46
N LEU A 856 38.42 35.95 9.63
CA LEU A 856 37.49 36.62 8.72
C LEU A 856 36.43 37.47 9.46
N LEU A 857 35.92 36.97 10.59
CA LEU A 857 34.99 37.73 11.44
C LEU A 857 35.65 38.96 12.05
N LYS A 858 36.89 38.81 12.54
CA LYS A 858 37.70 39.90 13.08
C LYS A 858 38.00 40.97 12.03
N GLU A 859 38.36 40.56 10.81
CA GLU A 859 38.54 41.46 9.66
C GLU A 859 37.28 42.25 9.32
N ALA A 860 36.09 41.65 9.51
CA ALA A 860 34.80 42.31 9.33
C ALA A 860 34.35 43.17 10.53
N GLY A 861 35.19 43.32 11.56
CA GLY A 861 34.93 44.15 12.73
C GLY A 861 34.00 43.52 13.77
N VAL A 862 33.83 42.20 13.76
CA VAL A 862 33.10 41.47 14.81
C VAL A 862 34.04 41.24 16.00
N ASP A 863 33.57 41.50 17.21
CA ASP A 863 34.31 41.14 18.43
C ASP A 863 34.32 39.62 18.60
N VAL A 864 35.50 39.04 18.51
CA VAL A 864 35.75 37.59 18.60
C VAL A 864 36.62 37.23 19.81
N THR A 865 36.72 38.13 20.80
CA THR A 865 37.63 37.96 21.95
C THR A 865 37.39 36.65 22.70
N GLU A 866 36.12 36.25 22.87
CA GLU A 866 35.75 34.99 23.54
C GLU A 866 36.17 33.76 22.72
N GLN A 867 36.04 33.82 21.39
CA GLN A 867 36.42 32.76 20.46
C GLN A 867 37.94 32.61 20.36
N GLU A 868 38.69 33.72 20.37
CA GLU A 868 40.15 33.72 20.44
C GLU A 868 40.68 33.13 21.77
N ARG A 869 39.87 33.19 22.84
CA ARG A 869 40.16 32.56 24.14
C ARG A 869 39.58 31.16 24.30
N PHE A 870 38.87 30.65 23.29
CA PHE A 870 38.23 29.34 23.29
C PHE A 870 37.17 29.17 24.41
N GLU A 871 36.61 30.28 24.90
CA GLU A 871 35.65 30.30 26.00
C GLU A 871 34.25 29.87 25.53
N ASN A 872 33.84 30.36 24.36
CA ASN A 872 32.52 30.12 23.76
C ASN A 872 32.64 29.76 22.28
N ASP A 873 31.66 29.01 21.76
CA ASP A 873 31.54 28.72 20.33
C ASP A 873 31.11 29.97 19.52
N LEU A 874 31.08 29.87 18.19
CA LEU A 874 30.51 30.91 17.33
C LEU A 874 29.04 31.13 17.70
N SER A 875 28.67 32.37 18.01
CA SER A 875 27.25 32.71 18.17
C SER A 875 26.51 32.62 16.83
N THR A 876 25.20 32.39 16.83
CA THR A 876 24.43 32.36 15.56
C THR A 876 24.54 33.66 14.75
N ALA A 877 24.78 34.81 15.41
CA ALA A 877 25.03 36.06 14.71
C ALA A 877 26.39 36.04 13.97
N MET A 878 27.41 35.47 14.61
CA MET A 878 28.73 35.25 14.01
C MET A 878 28.66 34.25 12.86
N GLU A 879 27.98 33.11 13.01
CA GLU A 879 27.80 32.12 11.93
C GLU A 879 27.17 32.76 10.69
N LYS A 880 26.09 33.53 10.87
CA LYS A 880 25.42 34.26 9.77
C LYS A 880 26.33 35.28 9.12
N GLN A 881 27.09 36.02 9.92
CA GLN A 881 28.01 37.02 9.40
C GLN A 881 29.16 36.37 8.62
N LEU A 882 29.71 35.27 9.13
CA LEU A 882 30.73 34.48 8.44
C LEU A 882 30.20 33.92 7.13
N GLY A 883 28.98 33.40 7.10
CA GLY A 883 28.34 32.94 5.86
C GLY A 883 28.16 34.04 4.82
N ARG A 884 27.85 35.28 5.23
CA ARG A 884 27.82 36.45 4.31
C ARG A 884 29.20 36.77 3.76
N ILE A 885 30.21 36.84 4.62
CA ILE A 885 31.60 37.10 4.23
C ILE A 885 32.07 36.02 3.24
N ILE A 886 31.78 34.74 3.51
CA ILE A 886 32.14 33.64 2.63
C ILE A 886 31.42 33.72 1.29
N ARG A 887 30.13 34.05 1.28
CA ARG A 887 29.38 34.26 0.05
C ARG A 887 29.94 35.41 -0.79
N GLU A 888 30.32 36.51 -0.15
CA GLU A 888 30.91 37.68 -0.84
C GLU A 888 32.33 37.40 -1.35
N LYS A 889 33.17 36.75 -0.55
CA LYS A 889 34.59 36.49 -0.87
C LYS A 889 34.81 35.30 -1.79
N TYR A 890 34.03 34.23 -1.64
CA TYR A 890 34.23 32.94 -2.32
C TYR A 890 33.05 32.50 -3.21
N ASP A 891 31.97 33.28 -3.29
CA ASP A 891 30.82 33.00 -4.16
C ASP A 891 30.13 31.64 -3.90
N THR A 892 30.08 31.22 -2.63
CA THR A 892 29.44 29.97 -2.19
C THR A 892 28.54 30.17 -0.97
N ASP A 893 27.41 29.46 -0.92
CA ASP A 893 26.57 29.34 0.29
C ASP A 893 26.92 28.10 1.11
N PHE A 894 27.84 27.25 0.65
CA PHE A 894 28.23 26.00 1.27
C PHE A 894 29.72 25.99 1.58
N TYR A 895 30.06 25.78 2.85
CA TYR A 895 31.44 25.71 3.35
C TYR A 895 31.54 24.83 4.60
N VAL A 896 32.77 24.45 4.94
CA VAL A 896 33.14 23.61 6.07
C VAL A 896 34.10 24.36 6.98
N LEU A 897 33.84 24.36 8.28
CA LEU A 897 34.83 24.71 9.29
C LEU A 897 35.39 23.45 9.91
N ASP A 898 36.71 23.33 9.96
CA ASP A 898 37.45 22.21 10.55
C ASP A 898 38.26 22.69 11.77
N LYS A 899 38.71 21.77 12.62
CA LYS A 899 39.57 22.06 13.78
C LYS A 899 38.94 23.00 14.83
N PHE A 900 37.72 22.71 15.28
CA PHE A 900 37.09 23.48 16.37
C PHE A 900 37.82 23.29 17.71
N PRO A 901 37.73 24.28 18.62
CA PRO A 901 38.31 24.16 19.97
C PRO A 901 37.74 22.96 20.74
N MET A 902 38.60 22.22 21.44
CA MET A 902 38.20 21.00 22.17
C MET A 902 37.21 21.30 23.31
N ALA A 903 37.29 22.49 23.92
CA ALA A 903 36.47 22.88 25.06
C ALA A 903 34.95 22.85 24.75
N VAL A 904 34.55 23.24 23.53
CA VAL A 904 33.14 23.35 23.12
C VAL A 904 32.56 22.05 22.55
N ARG A 905 33.39 21.00 22.39
CA ARG A 905 32.97 19.75 21.77
C ARG A 905 32.61 18.66 22.80
N PRO A 906 31.78 17.66 22.41
CA PRO A 906 31.40 16.55 23.29
C PRO A 906 32.59 15.66 23.69
N PHE A 907 32.41 14.89 24.77
CA PHE A 907 33.46 14.03 25.36
C PHE A 907 34.06 13.00 24.39
N TYR A 908 33.27 12.53 23.42
CA TYR A 908 33.71 11.51 22.45
C TYR A 908 34.59 12.07 21.33
N THR A 909 34.88 13.37 21.33
CA THR A 909 35.63 14.04 20.24
C THR A 909 37.12 13.83 20.41
N LYS A 910 37.81 13.39 19.35
CA LYS A 910 39.26 13.20 19.38
C LYS A 910 40.00 14.56 19.43
N PRO A 911 40.94 14.79 20.37
CA PRO A 911 41.80 15.96 20.37
C PRO A 911 42.70 16.01 19.14
N CYS A 912 43.06 17.20 18.68
CA CYS A 912 44.01 17.36 17.59
C CYS A 912 45.41 16.97 18.08
N PRO A 913 46.15 16.09 17.36
CA PRO A 913 47.46 15.62 17.81
C PRO A 913 48.52 16.73 17.83
N ASP A 914 48.42 17.72 16.94
CA ASP A 914 49.38 18.83 16.83
C ASP A 914 49.20 19.89 17.92
N ASP A 915 47.96 20.12 18.35
CA ASP A 915 47.60 21.10 19.36
C ASP A 915 46.31 20.65 20.08
N PRO A 916 46.40 20.17 21.33
CA PRO A 916 45.26 19.62 22.06
C PRO A 916 44.23 20.68 22.48
N THR A 917 44.51 21.98 22.27
CA THR A 917 43.48 23.03 22.42
C THR A 917 42.39 22.92 21.35
N PHE A 918 42.73 22.33 20.20
CA PHE A 918 41.79 22.03 19.10
C PHE A 918 41.43 20.54 19.08
N SER A 919 40.40 20.23 18.30
CA SER A 919 39.87 18.87 18.13
C SER A 919 39.79 18.50 16.65
N ASN A 920 39.72 17.21 16.35
CA ASN A 920 39.46 16.71 14.99
C ASN A 920 37.95 16.71 14.70
N SER A 921 37.32 17.87 14.86
CA SER A 921 35.89 18.07 14.62
C SER A 921 35.62 19.16 13.59
N TYR A 922 34.46 19.08 12.95
CA TYR A 922 34.09 19.91 11.82
C TYR A 922 32.59 20.14 11.78
N ASP A 923 32.20 21.33 11.33
CA ASP A 923 30.81 21.70 11.09
C ASP A 923 30.63 22.19 9.66
N PHE A 924 29.50 21.85 9.05
CA PHE A 924 29.18 22.24 7.69
C PHE A 924 28.05 23.26 7.74
N PHE A 925 28.18 24.29 6.92
CA PHE A 925 27.29 25.44 6.92
C PHE A 925 26.62 25.60 5.56
N MET A 926 25.33 25.90 5.59
CA MET A 926 24.55 26.34 4.43
C MET A 926 23.94 27.71 4.74
N ARG A 927 24.23 28.71 3.90
CA ARG A 927 23.80 30.10 4.09
C ARG A 927 24.17 30.67 5.47
N GLY A 928 25.34 30.27 6.00
CA GLY A 928 25.84 30.71 7.30
C GLY A 928 25.10 30.12 8.50
N GLU A 929 24.41 28.99 8.33
CA GLU A 929 23.79 28.24 9.43
C GLU A 929 24.20 26.76 9.37
N GLU A 930 24.42 26.16 10.54
CA GLU A 930 24.91 24.79 10.68
C GLU A 930 23.88 23.74 10.22
N ILE A 931 24.29 22.85 9.32
CA ILE A 931 23.49 21.73 8.82
C ILE A 931 24.00 20.36 9.23
N MET A 932 25.28 20.25 9.58
CA MET A 932 25.94 19.03 10.03
C MET A 932 27.01 19.38 11.04
N SER A 933 27.08 18.59 12.11
CA SER A 933 28.24 18.53 13.00
C SER A 933 28.81 17.12 12.98
N GLY A 934 30.14 17.03 12.95
CA GLY A 934 30.88 15.78 12.87
C GLY A 934 32.25 15.85 13.52
N ALA A 935 32.85 14.70 13.76
CA ALA A 935 34.23 14.62 14.22
C ALA A 935 34.81 13.22 14.03
N GLN A 936 36.13 13.13 14.11
CA GLN A 936 36.79 11.91 14.57
C GLN A 936 36.37 11.63 16.01
N ARG A 937 35.97 10.37 16.26
CA ARG A 937 35.64 9.90 17.59
C ARG A 937 36.84 9.24 18.26
N ILE A 938 36.86 9.25 19.59
CA ILE A 938 37.86 8.51 20.37
C ILE A 938 37.54 7.02 20.25
N ASN A 939 38.45 6.24 19.65
CA ASN A 939 38.29 4.80 19.46
C ASN A 939 39.00 3.95 20.53
N GLU A 940 39.82 4.56 21.38
CA GLU A 940 40.53 3.89 22.48
C GLU A 940 39.75 3.98 23.79
N ALA A 941 39.38 2.83 24.37
CA ALA A 941 38.50 2.78 25.55
C ALA A 941 39.02 3.60 26.74
N LYS A 942 40.33 3.52 27.05
CA LYS A 942 40.93 4.27 28.18
C LYS A 942 40.91 5.78 27.98
N GLU A 943 41.12 6.23 26.74
CA GLU A 943 41.08 7.65 26.40
C GLU A 943 39.64 8.17 26.48
N LEU A 944 38.68 7.36 26.01
CA LEU A 944 37.26 7.66 26.08
C LEU A 944 36.78 7.78 27.53
N GLU A 945 37.15 6.83 28.40
CA GLU A 945 36.88 6.86 29.84
C GLU A 945 37.45 8.12 30.50
N ALA A 946 38.69 8.50 30.15
CA ALA A 946 39.32 9.71 30.65
C ALA A 946 38.59 10.99 30.18
N ALA A 947 38.19 11.05 28.91
CA ALA A 947 37.46 12.18 28.34
C ALA A 947 36.05 12.33 28.92
N MET A 948 35.36 11.21 29.17
CA MET A 948 34.08 11.18 29.88
C MET A 948 34.23 11.74 31.30
N SER A 949 35.23 11.24 32.04
CA SER A 949 35.52 11.69 33.40
C SER A 949 35.85 13.19 33.44
N ALA A 950 36.60 13.71 32.47
CA ALA A 950 36.94 15.13 32.36
C ALA A 950 35.71 16.03 32.09
N LYS A 951 34.66 15.50 31.47
CA LYS A 951 33.37 16.19 31.25
C LYS A 951 32.34 15.91 32.36
N GLY A 952 32.72 15.19 33.42
CA GLY A 952 31.85 14.87 34.55
C GLY A 952 30.83 13.75 34.29
N ILE A 953 31.08 12.89 33.30
CA ILE A 953 30.24 11.75 32.96
C ILE A 953 30.87 10.49 33.55
N ASP A 954 30.13 9.73 34.36
CA ASP A 954 30.59 8.46 34.93
C ASP A 954 30.64 7.36 33.85
N PRO A 955 31.83 6.83 33.51
CA PRO A 955 31.97 5.74 32.53
C PRO A 955 31.24 4.45 32.94
N ASN A 956 30.95 4.26 34.23
CA ASN A 956 30.30 3.06 34.76
C ASN A 956 28.77 3.20 34.90
N ALA A 957 28.19 4.34 34.49
CA ALA A 957 26.75 4.48 34.48
C ALA A 957 26.10 3.51 33.48
N GLU A 958 24.88 3.05 33.80
CA GLU A 958 24.11 2.10 32.97
C GLU A 958 24.05 2.58 31.50
N GLY A 959 24.22 1.70 30.52
CA GLY A 959 24.26 2.07 29.10
C GLY A 959 25.59 2.68 28.60
N PHE A 960 26.31 3.46 29.40
CA PHE A 960 27.70 3.84 29.06
C PHE A 960 28.66 2.66 29.24
N GLU A 961 28.40 1.78 30.21
CA GLU A 961 29.14 0.53 30.38
C GLU A 961 29.10 -0.32 29.09
N ASP A 962 27.92 -0.47 28.47
CA ASP A 962 27.76 -1.22 27.21
C ASP A 962 28.48 -0.51 26.05
N TYR A 963 28.34 0.81 25.97
CA TYR A 963 29.00 1.62 24.94
C TYR A 963 30.52 1.45 25.03
N ILE A 964 31.14 1.70 26.18
CA ILE A 964 32.59 1.53 26.38
C ILE A 964 33.00 0.06 26.23
N GLY A 965 32.16 -0.88 26.68
CA GLY A 965 32.35 -2.32 26.51
C GLY A 965 32.53 -2.73 25.05
N ALA A 966 31.89 -2.03 24.10
CA ALA A 966 32.14 -2.24 22.67
C ALA A 966 33.56 -1.82 22.26
N PHE A 967 34.09 -0.71 22.77
CA PHE A 967 35.45 -0.22 22.43
C PHE A 967 36.55 -1.07 23.08
N ARG A 968 36.29 -1.65 24.26
CA ARG A 968 37.23 -2.58 24.93
C ARG A 968 37.50 -3.85 24.12
N GLN A 969 36.61 -4.21 23.19
CA GLN A 969 36.77 -5.35 22.28
C GLN A 969 37.64 -5.03 21.06
N GLY A 970 38.10 -3.77 20.93
CA GLY A 970 38.83 -3.26 19.77
C GLY A 970 37.88 -2.49 18.85
N CYS A 971 38.19 -1.21 18.62
CA CYS A 971 37.43 -0.37 17.71
C CYS A 971 38.40 0.37 16.76
N PRO A 972 38.24 0.25 15.43
CA PRO A 972 39.09 0.96 14.48
C PRO A 972 38.87 2.48 14.57
N PRO A 973 39.85 3.31 14.17
CA PRO A 973 39.66 4.75 14.03
C PRO A 973 38.50 5.07 13.10
N HIS A 974 37.62 5.96 13.53
CA HIS A 974 36.41 6.31 12.79
C HIS A 974 35.98 7.76 13.02
N ALA A 975 35.24 8.27 12.05
CA ALA A 975 34.63 9.58 12.08
C ALA A 975 33.25 9.53 11.44
N GLY A 976 32.45 10.56 11.66
CA GLY A 976 31.09 10.60 11.16
C GLY A 976 30.49 11.99 11.24
N GLY A 977 29.21 12.06 10.90
CA GLY A 977 28.43 13.29 10.96
C GLY A 977 26.95 12.99 11.08
N GLY A 978 26.22 13.92 11.69
CA GLY A 978 24.77 13.92 11.72
C GLY A 978 24.24 15.15 11.01
N LEU A 979 23.43 14.95 9.96
CA LEU A 979 22.80 16.04 9.22
C LEU A 979 21.31 16.14 9.55
N GLY A 980 20.79 17.36 9.65
CA GLY A 980 19.35 17.57 9.77
C GLY A 980 18.69 17.67 8.39
N LEU A 981 17.90 16.68 7.97
CA LEU A 981 17.19 16.70 6.66
C LEU A 981 16.38 17.99 6.50
N ASN A 982 15.62 18.35 7.53
CA ASN A 982 14.74 19.52 7.50
C ASN A 982 15.53 20.83 7.41
N ARG A 983 16.74 20.89 8.01
CA ARG A 983 17.65 22.05 7.91
C ARG A 983 18.23 22.17 6.50
N ILE A 984 18.68 21.08 5.90
CA ILE A 984 19.16 21.07 4.50
C ILE A 984 18.09 21.65 3.58
N VAL A 985 16.85 21.14 3.67
CA VAL A 985 15.74 21.63 2.84
C VAL A 985 15.45 23.11 3.11
N MET A 986 15.37 23.52 4.38
CA MET A 986 15.11 24.91 4.77
C MET A 986 16.15 25.86 4.18
N PHE A 987 17.43 25.59 4.37
CA PHE A 987 18.50 26.50 3.96
C PHE A 987 18.79 26.43 2.46
N PHE A 988 18.70 25.25 1.83
CA PHE A 988 18.80 25.11 0.37
C PHE A 988 17.78 26.02 -0.33
N LEU A 989 16.53 25.94 0.11
CA LEU A 989 15.40 26.70 -0.44
C LEU A 989 15.28 28.12 0.13
N GLY A 990 16.13 28.51 1.07
CA GLY A 990 16.06 29.83 1.73
C GLY A 990 14.72 30.08 2.44
N LEU A 991 14.07 29.04 2.97
CA LEU A 991 12.81 29.15 3.70
C LEU A 991 13.03 29.85 5.05
N PRO A 992 12.10 30.73 5.48
CA PRO A 992 12.27 31.52 6.69
C PRO A 992 12.06 30.73 8.00
N ASN A 993 11.48 29.53 7.95
CA ASN A 993 11.16 28.74 9.14
C ASN A 993 11.21 27.24 8.83
N ILE A 994 11.87 26.46 9.70
CA ILE A 994 12.05 25.01 9.56
C ILE A 994 10.72 24.26 9.49
N ARG A 995 9.67 24.80 10.12
CA ARG A 995 8.32 24.23 10.10
C ARG A 995 7.71 24.14 8.69
N LEU A 996 8.19 24.96 7.75
CA LEU A 996 7.79 24.85 6.34
C LEU A 996 8.42 23.62 5.66
N ALA A 997 9.63 23.25 6.08
CA ALA A 997 10.40 22.09 5.59
C ALA A 997 10.07 20.77 6.33
N THR A 998 9.12 20.77 7.26
CA THR A 998 8.72 19.60 8.05
C THR A 998 7.24 19.31 7.87
N LEU A 999 6.87 18.09 7.45
CA LEU A 999 5.48 17.71 7.16
C LEU A 999 4.52 18.00 8.34
N PHE A 1000 4.85 17.50 9.53
CA PHE A 1000 4.08 17.71 10.76
C PHE A 1000 5.03 18.17 11.87
N PRO A 1001 5.27 19.48 12.00
CA PRO A 1001 6.27 19.98 12.94
C PRO A 1001 5.94 19.62 14.39
N ARG A 1002 6.97 19.29 15.16
CA ARG A 1002 6.92 19.13 16.61
C ARG A 1002 7.86 20.14 17.27
N ASP A 1003 7.33 20.89 18.21
CA ASP A 1003 8.05 21.87 19.00
C ASP A 1003 7.43 21.93 20.41
N PRO A 1004 8.01 22.66 21.39
CA PRO A 1004 7.48 22.68 22.75
C PRO A 1004 6.02 23.15 22.86
N GLN A 1005 5.50 23.86 21.85
CA GLN A 1005 4.13 24.39 21.82
C GLN A 1005 3.20 23.63 20.86
N ARG A 1006 3.71 22.68 20.06
CA ARG A 1006 2.95 21.97 19.02
C ARG A 1006 3.17 20.45 19.06
N LEU A 1007 2.10 19.75 19.44
CA LEU A 1007 2.01 18.28 19.39
C LEU A 1007 0.96 17.76 18.40
N ARG A 1008 0.16 18.64 17.79
CA ARG A 1008 -0.89 18.31 16.82
C ARG A 1008 -0.85 19.28 15.63
N PRO A 1009 -1.35 18.88 14.44
CA PRO A 1009 -1.50 17.51 13.93
C PRO A 1009 -0.15 16.82 13.69
#